data_AF-A0AA97M5W1-F1
#
_entry.id   AF-A0AA97M5W1-F1
#
_cell.length_a   1.000
_cell.length_b   1.000
_cell.length_c   1.000
_cell.angle_alpha   90.00
_cell.angle_beta   90.00
_cell.angle_gamma   90.00
#
_symmetry.space_group_name_H-M   'P 1'
#
loop_
_entity.id
_entity.type
_entity.pdbx_description
1 polymer ?
#
loop_
_entity_poly.entity_id
_entity_poly.type
_entity_poly.pdbx_seq_one_letter_code
_entity_poly.pdbx_strand_id
1 'polypeptide(L)'
;MGSGGSHKHTTYATAPTADAVLDAGTGGGVVASGQAAGEDDLAAAVEAIDMVNGVLSEGPAAYAVDHPTSDLEDWYAAVSEAVAHADTSLILAEESGAPADAVAAVRAQLKQASSAALASLTAEELQQLAAAHGFQHAGLVGLNHQPGQPHALAHWLDPVYPGDSVSKAKIQAKALERYHALCAGQDVPGVTLADADPPAGSGGTWQADPAQFSALNTHFNIQVAAYHALALGDTEGRADVLADLVATGNRISTATVPGADADAVAASQGAAQGQLDEIINALPVGSAIPDKALDQAQQAGLITAQQRTVLDRAAALLLVREGVPAELKETTAELAEQRLQQLADLESSYTALHPFLGDGDGLVLPSHLHPVKDPDTLTQVAAFAQAAQVYTQAESDIAVWDHTTPGGSWAALTSVPINDVGSGYFTPKFEAWAVGKNTGALKQVAAELGLHNAEAANKALAKKFIAAHWDPHLDKNTIQAQVDAKAAQAAQTGQAAASQSAAVPASTNPPPAAKPSSSRTGFLGKHAALVQALKQHGAAASALPPRLDPAVVNEHDFGKGVAAHGLGGMHSKSLHTGPDGGQWLFKPDQSAQGARAHGEAAASAIYDAAGIPAVPVYTATVDGKKGVVQPMVKGAKPLSGDVKSWSQADVDALVRTHVAAWVMGDHDGHVDNILKTPSGGLIPIDAGQAFKYYGQDTLSLKYAPNPTPAAYQKAYQAALSHHLAKGVRIRPAAAHPVIKKIESIPDAQWRAMLRSTAYEGAQRGTGVHWVATMRKRAAHQHTIPESAVTPAQIAEAFLDHAVERKNTLRETFADFFTSELELAGAAALKYGA
;
A
#
# COMPACT_ATOMS: atom_id res chain seq x y z
N MET A 1 56.62 16.65 -3.68
CA MET A 1 58.02 16.16 -3.82
C MET A 1 58.39 15.57 -2.46
N GLY A 2 57.96 14.36 -2.13
CA GLY A 2 58.56 13.07 -2.53
C GLY A 2 59.12 12.45 -1.24
N SER A 3 58.50 11.38 -0.72
CA SER A 3 58.91 9.97 -0.88
C SER A 3 59.87 9.53 0.24
N GLY A 4 59.78 8.36 0.86
CA GLY A 4 58.98 7.15 0.68
C GLY A 4 59.40 6.13 1.75
N GLY A 5 58.55 5.13 2.00
CA GLY A 5 58.75 4.10 3.02
C GLY A 5 59.45 2.83 2.52
N SER A 6 59.68 1.88 3.45
CA SER A 6 60.05 0.50 3.14
C SER A 6 59.70 -0.49 4.28
N HIS A 7 59.11 -1.64 3.89
CA HIS A 7 59.16 -2.98 4.53
C HIS A 7 58.24 -3.29 5.75
N LYS A 8 57.70 -4.50 6.00
CA LYS A 8 57.50 -5.81 5.31
C LYS A 8 56.68 -6.74 6.26
N HIS A 9 55.82 -7.60 5.70
CA HIS A 9 55.48 -9.01 6.06
C HIS A 9 54.58 -9.43 7.28
N THR A 10 53.39 -9.98 6.91
CA THR A 10 52.75 -11.30 7.20
C THR A 10 52.28 -11.78 8.60
N THR A 11 50.96 -12.09 8.63
CA THR A 11 50.20 -13.25 9.20
C THR A 11 50.28 -13.60 10.70
N TYR A 12 49.13 -13.61 11.42
CA TYR A 12 48.31 -14.80 11.75
C TYR A 12 47.16 -14.46 12.72
N ALA A 13 46.24 -15.42 12.82
CA ALA A 13 44.88 -15.42 13.36
C ALA A 13 44.71 -15.45 14.90
N THR A 14 43.43 -15.41 15.28
CA THR A 14 42.72 -16.00 16.45
C THR A 14 42.24 -15.04 17.57
N ALA A 15 40.92 -15.07 17.74
CA ALA A 15 40.12 -14.57 18.85
C ALA A 15 40.14 -15.56 20.05
N PRO A 16 39.23 -15.47 21.03
CA PRO A 16 38.92 -14.40 22.00
C PRO A 16 38.95 -14.94 23.45
N THR A 17 38.95 -14.11 24.49
CA THR A 17 38.26 -14.44 25.76
C THR A 17 38.14 -13.26 26.73
N ALA A 18 36.98 -13.19 27.38
CA ALA A 18 36.55 -12.25 28.41
C ALA A 18 37.27 -12.46 29.76
N ASP A 19 37.47 -11.41 30.57
CA ASP A 19 36.53 -10.99 31.62
C ASP A 19 37.13 -9.90 32.54
N ALA A 20 36.21 -9.05 33.02
CA ALA A 20 36.24 -8.00 34.05
C ALA A 20 37.49 -7.74 34.92
N VAL A 21 37.77 -6.45 35.21
CA VAL A 21 37.67 -5.83 36.57
C VAL A 21 37.89 -4.30 36.46
N LEU A 22 37.07 -3.55 37.19
CA LEU A 22 37.08 -2.10 37.36
C LEU A 22 38.33 -1.61 38.11
N ASP A 23 38.97 -0.53 37.64
CA ASP A 23 39.73 0.37 38.50
C ASP A 23 39.51 1.85 38.09
N ALA A 24 39.36 2.69 39.10
CA ALA A 24 39.03 4.10 39.00
C ALA A 24 40.30 4.96 38.98
N GLY A 25 40.45 5.85 38.01
CA GLY A 25 41.57 6.80 38.04
C GLY A 25 41.73 7.70 36.82
N THR A 26 41.11 8.88 36.89
CA THR A 26 41.64 10.17 36.41
C THR A 26 42.09 10.30 34.94
N GLY A 27 41.24 10.95 34.15
CA GLY A 27 41.60 12.16 33.39
C GLY A 27 42.49 12.00 32.15
N GLY A 28 41.88 12.19 30.98
CA GLY A 28 42.60 12.71 29.81
C GLY A 28 42.15 12.13 28.47
N GLY A 29 41.29 12.88 27.76
CA GLY A 29 41.26 12.89 26.30
C GLY A 29 40.65 11.67 25.61
N VAL A 30 39.32 11.57 25.64
CA VAL A 30 38.59 10.86 24.58
C VAL A 30 38.65 11.74 23.33
N VAL A 31 39.55 11.39 22.39
CA VAL A 31 39.35 11.73 20.98
C VAL A 31 38.53 10.57 20.39
N ALA A 32 37.23 10.58 20.65
CA ALA A 32 36.31 9.76 19.87
C ALA A 32 36.18 10.46 18.53
N SER A 33 36.76 9.87 17.49
CA SER A 33 36.36 10.13 16.12
C SER A 33 34.84 9.92 16.05
N GLY A 34 34.11 11.01 15.81
CA GLY A 34 32.68 10.94 15.54
C GLY A 34 32.47 10.33 14.17
N GLN A 35 32.46 9.01 14.07
CA GLN A 35 31.81 8.32 12.96
C GLN A 35 30.31 8.36 13.20
N ALA A 36 29.56 8.75 12.17
CA ALA A 36 28.11 8.75 12.23
C ALA A 36 27.62 7.29 12.26
N ALA A 37 26.52 7.04 12.96
CA ALA A 37 25.93 5.70 13.04
C ALA A 37 25.57 5.21 11.62
N GLY A 38 26.02 3.99 11.25
CA GLY A 38 25.76 3.36 9.95
C GLY A 38 26.66 3.77 8.78
N GLU A 39 27.72 4.57 8.98
CA GLU A 39 28.66 4.94 7.89
C GLU A 39 29.48 3.75 7.35
N ASP A 40 29.89 2.82 8.20
CA ASP A 40 30.72 1.67 7.81
C ASP A 40 29.90 0.65 6.99
N ASP A 41 28.63 0.43 7.35
CA ASP A 41 27.70 -0.44 6.62
C ASP A 41 27.33 0.16 5.24
N LEU A 42 27.17 1.50 5.18
CA LEU A 42 26.94 2.21 3.92
C LEU A 42 28.18 2.15 3.01
N ALA A 43 29.38 2.22 3.57
CA ALA A 43 30.62 2.06 2.83
C ALA A 43 30.79 0.63 2.28
N ALA A 44 30.43 -0.38 3.06
CA ALA A 44 30.39 -1.77 2.63
C ALA A 44 29.38 -2.00 1.47
N ALA A 45 28.21 -1.35 1.53
CA ALA A 45 27.24 -1.38 0.44
C ALA A 45 27.79 -0.75 -0.86
N VAL A 46 28.52 0.36 -0.75
CA VAL A 46 29.17 1.01 -1.92
C VAL A 46 30.30 0.15 -2.48
N GLU A 47 31.12 -0.48 -1.63
CA GLU A 47 32.18 -1.40 -2.05
C GLU A 47 31.60 -2.64 -2.76
N ALA A 48 30.51 -3.20 -2.25
CA ALA A 48 29.76 -4.27 -2.91
C ALA A 48 29.21 -3.82 -4.26
N ILE A 49 28.68 -2.59 -4.37
CA ILE A 49 28.23 -2.01 -5.65
C ILE A 49 29.39 -1.78 -6.63
N ASP A 50 30.58 -1.43 -6.15
CA ASP A 50 31.76 -1.29 -7.00
C ASP A 50 32.26 -2.65 -7.51
N MET A 51 32.16 -3.71 -6.70
CA MET A 51 32.36 -5.09 -7.16
C MET A 51 31.32 -5.51 -8.20
N VAL A 52 30.05 -5.19 -7.95
CA VAL A 52 28.96 -5.35 -8.90
C VAL A 52 29.31 -4.62 -10.21
N ASN A 53 29.65 -3.32 -10.19
CA ASN A 53 30.05 -2.56 -11.37
C ASN A 53 31.28 -3.15 -12.10
N GLY A 54 32.25 -3.70 -11.38
CA GLY A 54 33.41 -4.38 -11.95
C GLY A 54 33.04 -5.67 -12.69
N VAL A 55 32.30 -6.57 -12.05
CA VAL A 55 31.88 -7.86 -12.62
C VAL A 55 30.82 -7.70 -13.72
N LEU A 56 29.95 -6.69 -13.58
CA LEU A 56 28.83 -6.43 -14.47
C LEU A 56 29.21 -5.68 -15.75
N SER A 57 30.19 -4.77 -15.70
CA SER A 57 30.49 -3.88 -16.85
C SER A 57 31.29 -4.56 -17.96
N GLU A 58 31.95 -5.68 -17.67
CA GLU A 58 32.79 -6.40 -18.63
C GLU A 58 32.06 -7.57 -19.32
N GLY A 59 30.94 -8.03 -18.74
CA GLY A 59 30.12 -9.13 -19.25
C GLY A 59 30.72 -10.54 -19.05
N PRO A 60 29.99 -11.61 -19.41
CA PRO A 60 30.39 -13.00 -19.16
C PRO A 60 31.74 -13.37 -19.81
N ALA A 61 32.02 -12.79 -20.98
CA ALA A 61 33.23 -13.08 -21.74
C ALA A 61 34.51 -12.58 -21.06
N ALA A 62 34.46 -11.45 -20.36
CA ALA A 62 35.60 -10.91 -19.62
C ALA A 62 35.76 -11.59 -18.25
N TYR A 63 34.65 -11.91 -17.59
CA TYR A 63 34.67 -12.73 -16.37
C TYR A 63 35.35 -14.08 -16.60
N ALA A 64 35.11 -14.71 -17.76
CA ALA A 64 35.77 -15.94 -18.18
C ALA A 64 37.28 -15.80 -18.47
N VAL A 65 37.81 -14.58 -18.65
CA VAL A 65 39.26 -14.36 -18.81
C VAL A 65 39.98 -14.54 -17.48
N ASP A 66 39.39 -14.03 -16.38
CA ASP A 66 39.93 -14.15 -15.03
C ASP A 66 39.49 -15.44 -14.33
N HIS A 67 38.38 -16.04 -14.78
CA HIS A 67 37.83 -17.32 -14.30
C HIS A 67 37.63 -18.30 -15.47
N PRO A 68 38.71 -18.89 -16.03
CA PRO A 68 38.68 -19.67 -17.27
C PRO A 68 37.89 -20.98 -17.21
N THR A 69 37.37 -21.37 -16.05
CA THR A 69 36.47 -22.51 -15.86
C THR A 69 35.01 -22.11 -15.66
N SER A 70 34.71 -20.81 -15.55
CA SER A 70 33.38 -20.30 -15.26
C SER A 70 32.54 -20.11 -16.52
N ASP A 71 31.25 -20.44 -16.41
CA ASP A 71 30.27 -20.24 -17.47
C ASP A 71 29.32 -19.05 -17.19
N LEU A 72 28.26 -18.94 -18.00
CA LEU A 72 27.27 -17.87 -17.91
C LEU A 72 26.49 -17.91 -16.58
N GLU A 73 26.22 -19.10 -16.05
CA GLU A 73 25.53 -19.28 -14.76
C GLU A 73 26.45 -18.93 -13.60
N ASP A 74 27.73 -19.32 -13.66
CA ASP A 74 28.73 -18.94 -12.66
C ASP A 74 28.93 -17.41 -12.59
N TRP A 75 28.93 -16.73 -13.74
CA TRP A 75 28.96 -15.27 -13.79
C TRP A 75 27.70 -14.67 -13.15
N TYR A 76 26.50 -15.16 -13.51
CA TYR A 76 25.25 -14.66 -12.95
C TYR A 76 25.09 -14.96 -11.45
N ALA A 77 25.63 -16.07 -10.96
CA ALA A 77 25.67 -16.41 -9.54
C ALA A 77 26.54 -15.42 -8.76
N ALA A 78 27.74 -15.09 -9.26
CA ALA A 78 28.62 -14.09 -8.65
C ALA A 78 27.99 -12.70 -8.62
N VAL A 79 27.24 -12.33 -9.67
CA VAL A 79 26.44 -11.10 -9.74
C VAL A 79 25.34 -11.09 -8.68
N SER A 80 24.59 -12.18 -8.58
CA SER A 80 23.46 -12.31 -7.64
C SER A 80 23.94 -12.26 -6.19
N GLU A 81 25.07 -12.89 -5.88
CA GLU A 81 25.71 -12.85 -4.56
C GLU A 81 26.16 -11.43 -4.20
N ALA A 82 26.77 -10.71 -5.15
CA ALA A 82 27.22 -9.34 -4.93
C ALA A 82 26.06 -8.36 -4.73
N VAL A 83 24.94 -8.54 -5.45
CA VAL A 83 23.70 -7.76 -5.24
C VAL A 83 23.08 -8.05 -3.87
N ALA A 84 23.01 -9.33 -3.47
CA ALA A 84 22.50 -9.71 -2.15
C ALA A 84 23.36 -9.16 -1.00
N HIS A 85 24.68 -9.13 -1.19
CA HIS A 85 25.61 -8.56 -0.23
C HIS A 85 25.44 -7.03 -0.10
N ALA A 86 25.25 -6.32 -1.22
CA ALA A 86 24.96 -4.89 -1.23
C ALA A 86 23.62 -4.57 -0.55
N ASP A 87 22.57 -5.36 -0.81
CA ASP A 87 21.25 -5.16 -0.20
C ASP A 87 21.26 -5.44 1.31
N THR A 88 21.95 -6.51 1.75
CA THR A 88 22.17 -6.81 3.18
C THR A 88 22.90 -5.67 3.88
N SER A 89 23.93 -5.10 3.24
CA SER A 89 24.69 -3.98 3.80
C SER A 89 23.84 -2.69 3.87
N LEU A 90 22.91 -2.49 2.93
CA LEU A 90 21.95 -1.38 2.98
C LEU A 90 20.93 -1.53 4.10
N ILE A 91 20.45 -2.75 4.37
CA ILE A 91 19.56 -3.03 5.50
C ILE A 91 20.28 -2.75 6.82
N LEU A 92 21.51 -3.25 6.98
CA LEU A 92 22.32 -2.98 8.17
C LEU A 92 22.62 -1.48 8.33
N ALA A 93 22.87 -0.75 7.24
CA ALA A 93 23.02 0.71 7.30
C ALA A 93 21.75 1.40 7.79
N GLU A 94 20.56 0.98 7.33
CA GLU A 94 19.27 1.50 7.81
C GLU A 94 19.06 1.22 9.31
N GLU A 95 19.35 0.00 9.77
CA GLU A 95 19.22 -0.42 11.17
C GLU A 95 20.22 0.29 12.09
N SER A 96 21.43 0.52 11.60
CA SER A 96 22.49 1.28 12.27
C SER A 96 22.25 2.80 12.26
N GLY A 97 21.17 3.29 11.65
CA GLY A 97 20.77 4.69 11.68
C GLY A 97 21.44 5.58 10.63
N ALA A 98 21.90 5.01 9.52
CA ALA A 98 22.43 5.76 8.38
C ALA A 98 21.37 6.73 7.81
N PRO A 99 21.78 7.87 7.23
CA PRO A 99 20.86 8.82 6.63
C PRO A 99 20.03 8.18 5.51
N ALA A 100 18.70 8.24 5.62
CA ALA A 100 17.79 7.62 4.66
C ALA A 100 17.99 8.08 3.20
N ASP A 101 18.46 9.32 2.99
CA ASP A 101 18.82 9.85 1.67
C ASP A 101 20.12 9.24 1.13
N ALA A 102 21.09 8.95 1.99
CA ALA A 102 22.33 8.29 1.62
C ALA A 102 22.07 6.81 1.28
N VAL A 103 21.27 6.10 2.08
CA VAL A 103 20.82 4.73 1.77
C VAL A 103 20.03 4.70 0.45
N ALA A 104 19.08 5.61 0.25
CA ALA A 104 18.29 5.67 -0.98
C ALA A 104 19.16 5.93 -2.23
N ALA A 105 20.19 6.77 -2.10
CA ALA A 105 21.14 7.02 -3.20
C ALA A 105 21.95 5.77 -3.55
N VAL A 106 22.44 5.03 -2.54
CA VAL A 106 23.22 3.80 -2.74
C VAL A 106 22.33 2.66 -3.28
N ARG A 107 21.08 2.55 -2.80
CA ARG A 107 20.07 1.61 -3.35
C ARG A 107 19.72 1.92 -4.81
N ALA A 108 19.71 3.19 -5.21
CA ALA A 108 19.53 3.59 -6.61
C ALA A 108 20.75 3.21 -7.48
N GLN A 109 21.97 3.32 -6.94
CA GLN A 109 23.19 2.88 -7.63
C GLN A 109 23.20 1.37 -7.83
N LEU A 110 22.82 0.58 -6.82
CA LEU A 110 22.68 -0.88 -6.93
C LEU A 110 21.72 -1.27 -8.05
N LYS A 111 20.55 -0.64 -8.10
CA LYS A 111 19.54 -0.87 -9.14
C LYS A 111 20.04 -0.51 -10.54
N GLN A 112 20.75 0.61 -10.66
CA GLN A 112 21.33 1.03 -11.92
C GLN A 112 22.42 0.05 -12.40
N ALA A 113 23.28 -0.40 -11.48
CA ALA A 113 24.35 -1.35 -11.78
C ALA A 113 23.78 -2.68 -12.26
N SER A 114 22.86 -3.29 -11.49
CA SER A 114 22.20 -4.56 -11.84
C SER A 114 21.51 -4.51 -13.21
N SER A 115 20.72 -3.46 -13.45
CA SER A 115 19.97 -3.30 -14.69
C SER A 115 20.88 -3.07 -15.92
N ALA A 116 21.98 -2.32 -15.77
CA ALA A 116 22.90 -2.04 -16.88
C ALA A 116 23.61 -3.31 -17.38
N ALA A 117 23.85 -4.25 -16.49
CA ALA A 117 24.58 -5.46 -16.80
C ALA A 117 23.73 -6.53 -17.48
N LEU A 118 22.52 -6.76 -16.99
CA LEU A 118 21.58 -7.67 -17.63
C LEU A 118 21.15 -7.14 -19.01
N ALA A 119 21.20 -5.82 -19.21
CA ALA A 119 21.01 -5.20 -20.52
C ALA A 119 22.19 -5.41 -21.49
N SER A 120 23.36 -5.87 -21.03
CA SER A 120 24.52 -6.17 -21.88
C SER A 120 24.48 -7.57 -22.49
N LEU A 121 23.64 -8.46 -21.95
CA LEU A 121 23.45 -9.82 -22.42
C LEU A 121 22.62 -9.87 -23.71
N THR A 122 22.91 -10.86 -24.55
CA THR A 122 22.10 -11.16 -25.74
C THR A 122 20.74 -11.76 -25.35
N ALA A 123 19.78 -11.76 -26.28
CA ALA A 123 18.46 -12.36 -26.03
C ALA A 123 18.59 -13.86 -25.74
N GLU A 124 19.49 -14.54 -26.45
CA GLU A 124 19.79 -15.96 -26.27
C GLU A 124 20.43 -16.25 -24.90
N GLU A 125 21.38 -15.41 -24.45
CA GLU A 125 21.99 -15.54 -23.11
C GLU A 125 20.96 -15.30 -21.99
N LEU A 126 20.07 -14.31 -22.17
CA LEU A 126 18.98 -14.05 -21.23
C LEU A 126 17.95 -15.19 -21.19
N GLN A 127 17.67 -15.82 -22.34
CA GLN A 127 16.78 -16.99 -22.40
C GLN A 127 17.42 -18.21 -21.71
N GLN A 128 18.70 -18.45 -21.96
CA GLN A 128 19.46 -19.53 -21.33
C GLN A 128 19.50 -19.37 -19.80
N LEU A 129 19.85 -18.17 -19.30
CA LEU A 129 19.86 -17.88 -17.87
C LEU A 129 18.46 -17.98 -17.26
N ALA A 130 17.44 -17.42 -17.91
CA ALA A 130 16.08 -17.50 -17.40
C ALA A 130 15.62 -18.96 -17.26
N ALA A 131 15.87 -19.79 -18.27
CA ALA A 131 15.55 -21.22 -18.22
C ALA A 131 16.33 -21.97 -17.13
N ALA A 132 17.63 -21.70 -16.97
CA ALA A 132 18.45 -22.29 -15.91
C ALA A 132 17.94 -21.93 -14.50
N HIS A 133 17.31 -20.75 -14.36
CA HIS A 133 16.73 -20.27 -13.11
C HIS A 133 15.22 -20.52 -12.98
N GLY A 134 14.63 -21.43 -13.78
CA GLY A 134 13.26 -21.90 -13.60
C GLY A 134 12.19 -21.18 -14.45
N PHE A 135 12.56 -20.21 -15.27
CA PHE A 135 11.63 -19.50 -16.16
C PHE A 135 11.11 -20.43 -17.26
N GLN A 136 9.79 -20.59 -17.35
CA GLN A 136 9.18 -21.47 -18.35
C GLN A 136 8.97 -20.75 -19.68
N HIS A 137 9.30 -21.44 -20.78
CA HIS A 137 9.14 -20.96 -22.15
C HIS A 137 9.86 -19.63 -22.39
N ALA A 138 11.14 -19.54 -22.00
CA ALA A 138 11.95 -18.33 -22.14
C ALA A 138 11.99 -17.84 -23.61
N GLY A 139 12.00 -18.78 -24.57
CA GLY A 139 11.90 -18.51 -26.01
C GLY A 139 10.64 -17.72 -26.44
N LEU A 140 9.58 -17.74 -25.64
CA LEU A 140 8.34 -17.00 -25.92
C LEU A 140 8.33 -15.57 -25.37
N VAL A 141 9.45 -15.10 -24.80
CA VAL A 141 9.62 -13.75 -24.28
C VAL A 141 10.54 -12.96 -25.20
N GLY A 142 10.18 -11.69 -25.46
CA GLY A 142 10.96 -10.82 -26.34
C GLY A 142 10.58 -10.82 -27.82
N LEU A 143 9.48 -11.48 -28.21
CA LEU A 143 9.05 -11.63 -29.61
C LEU A 143 8.89 -10.32 -30.42
N ASN A 144 8.64 -9.19 -29.73
CA ASN A 144 8.53 -7.86 -30.33
C ASN A 144 9.61 -6.90 -29.83
N HIS A 145 10.73 -7.43 -29.31
CA HIS A 145 11.80 -6.61 -28.75
C HIS A 145 12.44 -5.72 -29.83
N GLN A 146 12.52 -4.43 -29.55
CA GLN A 146 13.18 -3.46 -30.42
C GLN A 146 14.59 -3.17 -29.92
N PRO A 147 15.59 -3.00 -30.82
CA PRO A 147 16.93 -2.61 -30.43
C PRO A 147 16.94 -1.36 -29.54
N GLY A 148 17.54 -1.46 -28.35
CA GLY A 148 17.64 -0.35 -27.39
C GLY A 148 16.49 -0.24 -26.36
N GLN A 149 15.51 -1.15 -26.38
CA GLN A 149 14.56 -1.33 -25.27
C GLN A 149 15.09 -2.37 -24.27
N PRO A 150 14.69 -2.35 -22.99
CA PRO A 150 15.06 -3.41 -22.05
C PRO A 150 14.39 -4.74 -22.43
N HIS A 151 15.14 -5.84 -22.41
CA HIS A 151 14.57 -7.16 -22.61
C HIS A 151 13.78 -7.59 -21.37
N ALA A 152 12.59 -8.15 -21.54
CA ALA A 152 11.73 -8.50 -20.38
C ALA A 152 12.39 -9.55 -19.47
N LEU A 153 13.17 -10.49 -20.03
CA LEU A 153 13.93 -11.45 -19.22
C LEU A 153 15.07 -10.79 -18.42
N ALA A 154 15.63 -9.66 -18.87
CA ALA A 154 16.62 -8.92 -18.08
C ALA A 154 15.99 -8.34 -16.81
N HIS A 155 14.73 -7.89 -16.87
CA HIS A 155 13.99 -7.49 -15.68
C HIS A 155 13.61 -8.69 -14.79
N TRP A 156 13.29 -9.84 -15.39
CA TRP A 156 12.95 -11.05 -14.65
C TRP A 156 14.17 -11.64 -13.89
N LEU A 157 15.33 -11.64 -14.54
CA LEU A 157 16.62 -12.06 -13.99
C LEU A 157 17.24 -11.04 -13.03
N ASP A 158 16.66 -9.85 -12.82
CA ASP A 158 17.31 -8.85 -11.97
C ASP A 158 17.09 -9.19 -10.46
N PRO A 159 18.16 -9.51 -9.70
CA PRO A 159 18.07 -9.91 -8.29
C PRO A 159 17.68 -8.74 -7.36
N VAL A 160 17.71 -7.49 -7.84
CA VAL A 160 17.20 -6.32 -7.10
C VAL A 160 15.69 -6.36 -6.93
N TYR A 161 14.98 -7.14 -7.78
CA TYR A 161 13.55 -7.37 -7.63
C TYR A 161 13.29 -8.69 -6.90
N PRO A 162 12.43 -8.71 -5.86
CA PRO A 162 11.99 -9.93 -5.20
C PRO A 162 11.46 -10.97 -6.19
N GLY A 163 11.75 -12.25 -5.92
CA GLY A 163 11.32 -13.38 -6.75
C GLY A 163 9.80 -13.46 -6.92
N ASP A 164 9.06 -13.10 -5.87
CA ASP A 164 7.60 -13.07 -5.80
C ASP A 164 6.97 -11.79 -6.41
N SER A 165 7.77 -10.88 -6.98
CA SER A 165 7.24 -9.61 -7.46
C SER A 165 6.20 -9.82 -8.58
N VAL A 166 5.09 -9.08 -8.48
CA VAL A 166 4.01 -9.07 -9.49
C VAL A 166 4.55 -8.78 -10.90
N SER A 167 5.64 -8.03 -11.00
CA SER A 167 6.31 -7.75 -12.28
C SER A 167 6.97 -8.98 -12.90
N LYS A 168 7.67 -9.80 -12.11
CA LYS A 168 8.23 -11.09 -12.56
C LYS A 168 7.14 -12.09 -12.90
N ALA A 169 6.11 -12.19 -12.06
CA ALA A 169 4.95 -13.04 -12.29
C ALA A 169 4.22 -12.70 -13.61
N LYS A 170 4.08 -11.42 -13.97
CA LYS A 170 3.48 -11.00 -15.26
C LYS A 170 4.29 -11.45 -16.47
N ILE A 171 5.62 -11.43 -16.38
CA ILE A 171 6.51 -11.84 -17.48
C ILE A 171 6.37 -13.35 -17.71
N GLN A 172 6.37 -14.15 -16.63
CA GLN A 172 6.11 -15.59 -16.68
C GLN A 172 4.68 -15.91 -17.17
N ALA A 173 3.67 -15.22 -16.64
CA ALA A 173 2.27 -15.41 -17.05
C ALA A 173 2.07 -15.09 -18.54
N LYS A 174 2.78 -14.10 -19.09
CA LYS A 174 2.71 -13.78 -20.51
C LYS A 174 3.39 -14.82 -21.40
N ALA A 175 4.48 -15.43 -20.93
CA ALA A 175 5.12 -16.56 -21.60
C ALA A 175 4.19 -17.78 -21.63
N LEU A 176 3.55 -18.08 -20.49
CA LEU A 176 2.53 -19.14 -20.38
C LEU A 176 1.30 -18.87 -21.25
N GLU A 177 0.79 -17.64 -21.28
CA GLU A 177 -0.33 -17.25 -22.16
C GLU A 177 0.00 -17.52 -23.63
N ARG A 178 1.22 -17.18 -24.08
CA ARG A 178 1.69 -17.45 -25.44
C ARG A 178 1.86 -18.93 -25.71
N TYR A 179 2.40 -19.67 -24.75
CA TYR A 179 2.52 -21.12 -24.83
C TYR A 179 1.15 -21.79 -24.95
N HIS A 180 0.18 -21.35 -24.15
CA HIS A 180 -1.20 -21.84 -24.20
C HIS A 180 -1.88 -21.50 -25.53
N ALA A 181 -1.64 -20.31 -26.08
CA ALA A 181 -2.13 -19.92 -27.40
C ALA A 181 -1.56 -20.87 -28.49
N LEU A 182 -0.26 -21.15 -28.45
CA LEU A 182 0.38 -22.10 -29.37
C LEU A 182 -0.18 -23.54 -29.20
N CYS A 183 -0.36 -24.01 -27.96
CA CYS A 183 -0.99 -25.30 -27.67
C CYS A 183 -2.44 -25.39 -28.17
N ALA A 184 -3.17 -24.27 -28.15
CA ALA A 184 -4.53 -24.15 -28.66
C ALA A 184 -4.60 -24.01 -30.21
N GLY A 185 -3.46 -24.06 -30.90
CA GLY A 185 -3.36 -23.86 -32.35
C GLY A 185 -3.65 -22.42 -32.78
N GLN A 186 -3.52 -21.45 -31.87
CA GLN A 186 -3.66 -20.03 -32.16
C GLN A 186 -2.32 -19.46 -32.64
N ASP A 187 -2.38 -18.49 -33.56
CA ASP A 187 -1.20 -17.84 -34.10
C ASP A 187 -0.53 -16.94 -33.05
N VAL A 188 0.72 -17.23 -32.72
CA VAL A 188 1.62 -16.29 -32.04
C VAL A 188 2.65 -15.81 -33.08
N PRO A 189 2.71 -14.50 -33.39
CA PRO A 189 3.54 -14.00 -34.49
C PRO A 189 5.02 -14.40 -34.37
N GLY A 190 5.52 -15.10 -35.39
CA GLY A 190 6.94 -15.42 -35.53
C GLY A 190 7.45 -16.61 -34.71
N VAL A 191 6.57 -17.33 -34.01
CA VAL A 191 6.93 -18.53 -33.22
C VAL A 191 5.91 -19.63 -33.41
N THR A 192 6.37 -20.86 -33.34
CA THR A 192 5.61 -22.09 -33.41
C THR A 192 5.70 -22.82 -32.07
N LEU A 193 4.88 -23.85 -31.88
CA LEU A 193 4.98 -24.69 -30.67
C LEU A 193 6.38 -25.32 -30.52
N ALA A 194 7.09 -25.56 -31.63
CA ALA A 194 8.46 -26.07 -31.63
C ALA A 194 9.50 -25.06 -31.09
N ASP A 195 9.14 -23.79 -30.99
CA ASP A 195 9.99 -22.72 -30.44
C ASP A 195 9.75 -22.51 -28.92
N ALA A 196 8.83 -23.26 -28.32
CA ALA A 196 8.58 -23.25 -26.87
C ALA A 196 9.32 -24.42 -26.20
N ASP A 197 10.14 -24.12 -25.19
CA ASP A 197 10.74 -25.17 -24.37
C ASP A 197 9.63 -26.02 -23.73
N PRO A 198 9.76 -27.36 -23.68
CA PRO A 198 8.78 -28.20 -22.98
C PRO A 198 8.70 -27.76 -21.50
N PRO A 199 7.52 -27.78 -20.87
CA PRO A 199 7.41 -27.45 -19.45
C PRO A 199 8.37 -28.35 -18.67
N ALA A 200 9.12 -27.76 -17.75
CA ALA A 200 10.06 -28.49 -16.91
C ALA A 200 9.28 -29.61 -16.20
N GLY A 201 9.49 -30.85 -16.64
CA GLY A 201 8.78 -32.00 -16.12
C GLY A 201 9.13 -32.17 -14.65
N SER A 202 8.18 -31.83 -13.76
CA SER A 202 8.20 -32.40 -12.42
C SER A 202 8.03 -33.91 -12.62
N GLY A 203 8.95 -34.70 -12.07
CA GLY A 203 9.06 -36.14 -12.25
C GLY A 203 7.82 -36.90 -11.80
N GLY A 204 6.79 -36.92 -12.63
CA GLY A 204 5.57 -37.66 -12.43
C GLY A 204 5.79 -39.15 -12.65
N THR A 205 5.36 -39.95 -11.68
CA THR A 205 5.63 -41.40 -11.58
C THR A 205 4.69 -42.28 -12.42
N TRP A 206 3.77 -41.68 -13.19
CA TRP A 206 2.79 -42.43 -13.98
C TRP A 206 3.21 -42.58 -15.44
N GLN A 207 3.66 -43.79 -15.79
CA GLN A 207 3.90 -44.18 -17.17
C GLN A 207 2.58 -44.66 -17.80
N ALA A 208 2.03 -43.87 -18.71
CA ALA A 208 0.80 -44.18 -19.43
C ALA A 208 1.12 -44.67 -20.84
N ASP A 209 0.36 -45.63 -21.35
CA ASP A 209 0.36 -45.88 -22.80
C ASP A 209 -0.47 -44.80 -23.55
N PRO A 210 -0.25 -44.61 -24.87
CA PRO A 210 -0.96 -43.57 -25.63
C PRO A 210 -2.50 -43.68 -25.59
N ALA A 211 -3.04 -44.90 -25.50
CA ALA A 211 -4.49 -45.11 -25.43
C ALA A 211 -5.05 -44.72 -24.06
N GLN A 212 -4.33 -45.03 -22.98
CA GLN A 212 -4.66 -44.60 -21.62
C GLN A 212 -4.61 -43.08 -21.48
N PHE A 213 -3.59 -42.43 -22.04
CA PHE A 213 -3.48 -40.97 -22.02
C PHE A 213 -4.60 -40.30 -22.84
N SER A 214 -4.93 -40.84 -24.01
CA SER A 214 -6.04 -40.34 -24.84
C SER A 214 -7.41 -40.52 -24.15
N ALA A 215 -7.64 -41.66 -23.50
CA ALA A 215 -8.87 -41.91 -22.74
C ALA A 215 -8.98 -40.95 -21.54
N LEU A 216 -7.88 -40.67 -20.85
CA LEU A 216 -7.85 -39.73 -19.74
C LEU A 216 -8.17 -38.29 -20.17
N ASN A 217 -7.59 -37.84 -21.29
CA ASN A 217 -7.91 -36.54 -21.89
C ASN A 217 -9.38 -36.46 -22.35
N THR A 218 -9.92 -37.55 -22.88
CA THR A 218 -11.34 -37.61 -23.27
C THR A 218 -12.24 -37.48 -22.05
N HIS A 219 -11.95 -38.21 -20.97
CA HIS A 219 -12.68 -38.11 -19.71
C HIS A 219 -12.61 -36.69 -19.12
N PHE A 220 -11.42 -36.09 -19.09
CA PHE A 220 -11.24 -34.72 -18.63
C PHE A 220 -12.13 -33.72 -19.39
N ASN A 221 -12.13 -33.77 -20.72
CA ASN A 221 -12.96 -32.88 -21.55
C ASN A 221 -14.47 -33.10 -21.35
N ILE A 222 -14.89 -34.34 -21.11
CA ILE A 222 -16.29 -34.65 -20.75
C ILE A 222 -16.67 -33.99 -19.43
N GLN A 223 -15.77 -34.01 -18.44
CA GLN A 223 -16.02 -33.41 -17.13
C GLN A 223 -16.00 -31.88 -17.19
N VAL A 224 -15.15 -31.27 -18.02
CA VAL A 224 -15.20 -29.82 -18.28
C VAL A 224 -16.58 -29.44 -18.84
N ALA A 225 -17.06 -30.17 -19.85
CA ALA A 225 -18.39 -29.94 -20.42
C ALA A 225 -19.51 -30.17 -19.38
N ALA A 226 -19.40 -31.21 -18.55
CA ALA A 226 -20.35 -31.49 -17.48
C ALA A 226 -20.39 -30.35 -16.46
N TYR A 227 -19.23 -29.81 -16.05
CA TYR A 227 -19.14 -28.70 -15.11
C TYR A 227 -19.90 -27.47 -15.62
N HIS A 228 -19.73 -27.12 -16.89
CA HIS A 228 -20.42 -25.99 -17.52
C HIS A 228 -21.91 -26.23 -17.76
N ALA A 229 -22.34 -27.49 -17.91
CA ALA A 229 -23.75 -27.86 -18.08
C ALA A 229 -24.55 -27.80 -16.77
N LEU A 230 -23.89 -27.93 -15.62
CA LEU A 230 -24.53 -27.85 -14.31
C LEU A 230 -25.02 -26.43 -14.00
N ALA A 231 -26.21 -26.31 -13.44
CA ALA A 231 -26.76 -25.03 -13.01
C ALA A 231 -25.86 -24.37 -11.95
N LEU A 232 -25.80 -23.03 -11.93
CA LEU A 232 -24.99 -22.28 -10.96
C LEU A 232 -25.35 -22.60 -9.50
N GLY A 233 -26.60 -23.00 -9.23
CA GLY A 233 -27.06 -23.39 -7.90
C GLY A 233 -26.82 -24.85 -7.51
N ASP A 234 -26.30 -25.68 -8.42
CA ASP A 234 -25.96 -27.08 -8.13
C ASP A 234 -24.52 -27.18 -7.59
N THR A 235 -24.35 -26.78 -6.34
CA THR A 235 -23.03 -26.73 -5.71
C THR A 235 -22.45 -28.11 -5.42
N GLU A 236 -23.29 -29.09 -5.13
CA GLU A 236 -22.87 -30.48 -4.86
C GLU A 236 -22.41 -31.16 -6.15
N GLY A 237 -23.20 -31.09 -7.23
CA GLY A 237 -22.80 -31.62 -8.53
C GLY A 237 -21.52 -30.97 -9.05
N ARG A 238 -21.37 -29.65 -8.86
CA ARG A 238 -20.14 -28.94 -9.26
C ARG A 238 -18.93 -29.31 -8.42
N ALA A 239 -19.11 -29.55 -7.12
CA ALA A 239 -18.02 -30.02 -6.25
C ALA A 239 -17.54 -31.41 -6.66
N ASP A 240 -18.46 -32.29 -7.03
CA ASP A 240 -18.17 -33.64 -7.53
C ASP A 240 -17.36 -33.62 -8.81
N VAL A 241 -17.81 -32.83 -9.79
CA VAL A 241 -17.12 -32.69 -11.07
C VAL A 241 -15.77 -31.99 -10.91
N LEU A 242 -15.67 -30.96 -10.06
CA LEU A 242 -14.39 -30.29 -9.82
C LEU A 242 -13.36 -31.22 -9.15
N ALA A 243 -13.78 -32.04 -8.19
CA ALA A 243 -12.90 -33.02 -7.55
C ALA A 243 -12.32 -34.02 -8.58
N ASP A 244 -13.17 -34.52 -9.48
CA ASP A 244 -12.73 -35.40 -10.56
C ASP A 244 -11.80 -34.69 -11.57
N LEU A 245 -12.09 -33.43 -11.92
CA LEU A 245 -11.23 -32.61 -12.77
C LEU A 245 -9.85 -32.39 -12.15
N VAL A 246 -9.76 -32.06 -10.87
CA VAL A 246 -8.47 -31.87 -10.17
C VAL A 246 -7.68 -33.18 -10.15
N ALA A 247 -8.33 -34.30 -9.79
CA ALA A 247 -7.68 -35.61 -9.77
C ALA A 247 -7.19 -36.04 -11.16
N THR A 248 -8.02 -35.89 -12.18
CA THR A 248 -7.70 -36.23 -13.56
C THR A 248 -6.62 -35.32 -14.14
N GLY A 249 -6.71 -34.01 -13.88
CA GLY A 249 -5.72 -33.02 -14.31
C GLY A 249 -4.34 -33.26 -13.70
N ASN A 250 -4.27 -33.64 -12.42
CA ASN A 250 -3.01 -34.03 -11.78
C ASN A 250 -2.38 -35.25 -12.47
N ARG A 251 -3.19 -36.26 -12.83
CA ARG A 251 -2.71 -37.44 -13.54
C ARG A 251 -2.25 -37.13 -14.96
N ILE A 252 -2.92 -36.22 -15.67
CA ILE A 252 -2.48 -35.74 -16.98
C ILE A 252 -1.14 -35.00 -16.84
N SER A 253 -1.05 -34.06 -15.89
CA SER A 253 0.14 -33.22 -15.65
C SER A 253 1.39 -34.03 -15.31
N THR A 254 1.22 -35.19 -14.64
CA THR A 254 2.31 -36.08 -14.22
C THR A 254 2.54 -37.27 -15.15
N ALA A 255 1.83 -37.35 -16.28
CA ALA A 255 1.95 -38.48 -17.19
C ALA A 255 3.24 -38.43 -18.01
N THR A 256 3.97 -39.55 -18.04
CA THR A 256 4.97 -39.83 -19.08
C THR A 256 4.36 -40.82 -20.08
N VAL A 257 4.38 -40.50 -21.38
CA VAL A 257 3.74 -41.33 -22.42
C VAL A 257 4.77 -41.84 -23.44
N PRO A 258 5.49 -42.94 -23.16
CA PRO A 258 6.48 -43.48 -24.07
C PRO A 258 5.86 -43.87 -25.42
N GLY A 259 6.50 -43.43 -26.51
CA GLY A 259 6.05 -43.74 -27.87
C GLY A 259 4.89 -42.87 -28.37
N ALA A 260 4.41 -41.91 -27.58
CA ALA A 260 3.59 -40.81 -28.07
C ALA A 260 4.46 -39.63 -28.54
N ASP A 261 3.86 -38.76 -29.33
CA ASP A 261 4.46 -37.48 -29.71
C ASP A 261 4.57 -36.58 -28.48
N ALA A 262 5.80 -36.19 -28.12
CA ALA A 262 6.09 -35.42 -26.92
C ALA A 262 5.41 -34.05 -26.93
N ASP A 263 5.32 -33.40 -28.09
CA ASP A 263 4.68 -32.09 -28.25
C ASP A 263 3.16 -32.21 -28.05
N ALA A 264 2.56 -33.29 -28.56
CA ALA A 264 1.14 -33.55 -28.37
C ALA A 264 0.78 -33.87 -26.90
N VAL A 265 1.69 -34.54 -26.18
CA VAL A 265 1.55 -34.81 -24.74
C VAL A 265 1.65 -33.51 -23.95
N ALA A 266 2.66 -32.68 -24.23
CA ALA A 266 2.86 -31.38 -23.57
C ALA A 266 1.69 -30.42 -23.85
N ALA A 267 1.16 -30.40 -25.07
CA ALA A 267 -0.01 -29.61 -25.42
C ALA A 267 -1.27 -30.07 -24.66
N SER A 268 -1.46 -31.38 -24.50
CA SER A 268 -2.58 -31.93 -23.74
C SER A 268 -2.47 -31.61 -22.24
N GLN A 269 -1.25 -31.63 -21.69
CA GLN A 269 -0.96 -31.22 -20.31
C GLN A 269 -1.27 -29.75 -20.08
N GLY A 270 -0.78 -28.86 -20.95
CA GLY A 270 -1.06 -27.43 -20.90
C GLY A 270 -2.55 -27.11 -21.05
N ALA A 271 -3.25 -27.79 -21.96
CA ALA A 271 -4.69 -27.62 -22.16
C ALA A 271 -5.51 -28.00 -20.92
N ALA A 272 -5.21 -29.14 -20.30
CA ALA A 272 -5.89 -29.58 -19.09
C ALA A 272 -5.65 -28.61 -17.92
N GLN A 273 -4.43 -28.10 -17.78
CA GLN A 273 -4.10 -27.10 -16.78
C GLN A 273 -4.87 -25.79 -16.99
N GLY A 274 -4.90 -25.27 -18.22
CA GLY A 274 -5.60 -24.03 -18.55
C GLY A 274 -7.11 -24.09 -18.32
N GLN A 275 -7.75 -25.22 -18.65
CA GLN A 275 -9.19 -25.41 -18.40
C GLN A 275 -9.52 -25.49 -16.90
N LEU A 276 -8.66 -26.13 -16.11
CA LEU A 276 -8.79 -26.13 -14.64
C LEU A 276 -8.63 -24.73 -14.05
N ASP A 277 -7.67 -23.95 -14.54
CA ASP A 277 -7.45 -22.55 -14.11
C ASP A 277 -8.68 -21.69 -14.40
N GLU A 278 -9.28 -21.82 -15.58
CA GLU A 278 -10.51 -21.09 -15.94
C GLU A 278 -11.66 -21.41 -14.97
N ILE A 279 -11.87 -22.69 -14.68
CA ILE A 279 -12.93 -23.14 -13.77
C ILE A 279 -12.71 -22.61 -12.35
N ILE A 280 -11.48 -22.71 -11.84
CA ILE A 280 -11.14 -22.29 -10.47
C ILE A 280 -11.24 -20.77 -10.33
N ASN A 281 -10.72 -20.02 -11.30
CA ASN A 281 -10.75 -18.54 -11.29
C ASN A 281 -12.17 -17.97 -11.43
N ALA A 282 -13.10 -18.73 -11.99
CA ALA A 282 -14.51 -18.34 -12.10
C ALA A 282 -15.32 -18.61 -10.82
N LEU A 283 -14.74 -19.24 -9.79
CA LEU A 283 -15.44 -19.53 -8.54
C LEU A 283 -15.70 -18.24 -7.72
N PRO A 284 -16.89 -18.07 -7.13
CA PRO A 284 -17.13 -17.00 -6.19
C PRO A 284 -16.20 -17.09 -4.98
N VAL A 285 -15.78 -15.94 -4.46
CA VAL A 285 -15.01 -15.86 -3.20
C VAL A 285 -15.78 -16.55 -2.08
N GLY A 286 -15.11 -17.44 -1.34
CA GLY A 286 -15.72 -18.21 -0.26
C GLY A 286 -16.56 -19.42 -0.70
N SER A 287 -16.61 -19.75 -1.99
CA SER A 287 -17.32 -20.92 -2.51
C SER A 287 -16.82 -22.23 -1.87
N ALA A 288 -17.73 -23.08 -1.41
CA ALA A 288 -17.42 -24.40 -0.86
C ALA A 288 -17.19 -25.49 -1.93
N ILE A 289 -17.38 -25.17 -3.22
CA ILE A 289 -17.22 -26.12 -4.34
C ILE A 289 -15.85 -26.84 -4.32
N PRO A 290 -14.72 -26.19 -3.99
CA PRO A 290 -13.42 -26.86 -3.85
C PRO A 290 -13.30 -27.89 -2.74
N ASP A 291 -14.18 -27.88 -1.73
CA ASP A 291 -13.95 -28.63 -0.48
C ASP A 291 -13.81 -30.12 -0.71
N LYS A 292 -14.58 -30.71 -1.63
CA LYS A 292 -14.48 -32.14 -1.98
C LYS A 292 -13.15 -32.50 -2.62
N ALA A 293 -12.63 -31.64 -3.50
CA ALA A 293 -11.31 -31.83 -4.12
C ALA A 293 -10.19 -31.76 -3.06
N LEU A 294 -10.30 -30.80 -2.14
CA LEU A 294 -9.36 -30.61 -1.03
C LEU A 294 -9.43 -31.75 0.00
N ASP A 295 -10.62 -32.30 0.28
CA ASP A 295 -10.78 -33.50 1.13
C ASP A 295 -10.04 -34.69 0.54
N GLN A 296 -10.19 -34.94 -0.77
CA GLN A 296 -9.50 -36.02 -1.46
C GLN A 296 -7.98 -35.80 -1.48
N ALA A 297 -7.53 -34.58 -1.74
CA ALA A 297 -6.12 -34.24 -1.73
C ALA A 297 -5.49 -34.40 -0.35
N GLN A 298 -6.21 -34.04 0.72
CA GLN A 298 -5.77 -34.24 2.10
C GLN A 298 -5.67 -35.75 2.43
N GLN A 299 -6.65 -36.57 2.01
CA GLN A 299 -6.58 -38.03 2.16
C GLN A 299 -5.41 -38.66 1.39
N ALA A 300 -5.04 -38.06 0.25
CA ALA A 300 -3.90 -38.45 -0.55
C ALA A 300 -2.54 -37.93 -0.02
N GLY A 301 -2.56 -37.09 1.03
CA GLY A 301 -1.34 -36.51 1.61
C GLY A 301 -0.72 -35.37 0.81
N LEU A 302 -1.45 -34.78 -0.14
CA LEU A 302 -0.98 -33.65 -0.97
C LEU A 302 -1.09 -32.29 -0.26
N ILE A 303 -1.89 -32.21 0.80
CA ILE A 303 -2.02 -31.04 1.67
C ILE A 303 -2.26 -31.50 3.10
N THR A 304 -1.68 -30.80 4.07
CA THR A 304 -1.91 -31.08 5.48
C THR A 304 -3.22 -30.48 5.97
N ALA A 305 -3.78 -31.03 7.05
CA ALA A 305 -4.98 -30.47 7.68
C ALA A 305 -4.75 -29.01 8.15
N GLN A 306 -3.54 -28.70 8.60
CA GLN A 306 -3.12 -27.37 9.07
C GLN A 306 -3.08 -26.36 7.92
N GLN A 307 -2.41 -26.69 6.81
CA GLN A 307 -2.37 -25.82 5.62
C GLN A 307 -3.79 -25.52 5.10
N ARG A 308 -4.66 -26.53 5.09
CA ARG A 308 -6.05 -26.36 4.65
C ARG A 308 -6.87 -25.44 5.56
N THR A 309 -6.52 -25.32 6.84
CA THR A 309 -7.25 -24.46 7.78
C THR A 309 -6.83 -23.00 7.69
N VAL A 310 -5.59 -22.71 7.31
CA VAL A 310 -5.06 -21.34 7.26
C VAL A 310 -5.06 -20.74 5.86
N LEU A 311 -5.20 -21.54 4.80
CA LEU A 311 -5.29 -21.07 3.43
C LEU A 311 -6.75 -20.87 3.01
N ASP A 312 -6.98 -19.89 2.13
CA ASP A 312 -8.23 -19.85 1.39
C ASP A 312 -8.28 -21.03 0.40
N ARG A 313 -9.50 -21.33 -0.09
CA ARG A 313 -9.73 -22.51 -0.93
C ARG A 313 -9.02 -22.46 -2.28
N ALA A 314 -8.76 -21.27 -2.84
CA ALA A 314 -8.04 -21.13 -4.10
C ALA A 314 -6.54 -21.36 -3.89
N ALA A 315 -5.96 -20.79 -2.83
CA ALA A 315 -4.58 -21.04 -2.44
C ALA A 315 -4.34 -22.52 -2.08
N ALA A 316 -5.27 -23.15 -1.35
CA ALA A 316 -5.20 -24.58 -1.07
C ALA A 316 -5.24 -25.44 -2.36
N LEU A 317 -6.01 -25.02 -3.38
CA LEU A 317 -6.03 -25.68 -4.68
C LEU A 317 -4.70 -25.54 -5.45
N LEU A 318 -3.92 -24.49 -5.23
CA LEU A 318 -2.59 -24.35 -5.85
C LEU A 318 -1.62 -25.41 -5.31
N LEU A 319 -1.63 -25.67 -4.00
CA LEU A 319 -0.75 -26.68 -3.39
C LEU A 319 -1.00 -28.08 -3.93
N VAL A 320 -2.28 -28.45 -4.07
CA VAL A 320 -2.67 -29.84 -4.40
C VAL A 320 -2.60 -30.16 -5.90
N ARG A 321 -2.40 -29.16 -6.76
CA ARG A 321 -2.41 -29.34 -8.22
C ARG A 321 -1.00 -29.60 -8.76
N GLU A 322 -0.81 -30.70 -9.46
CA GLU A 322 0.52 -31.14 -9.90
C GLU A 322 1.10 -30.35 -11.07
N GLY A 323 0.25 -29.76 -11.91
CA GLY A 323 0.69 -28.84 -12.97
C GLY A 323 1.12 -27.46 -12.46
N VAL A 324 0.91 -27.14 -11.18
CA VAL A 324 1.34 -25.86 -10.61
C VAL A 324 2.87 -25.87 -10.37
N PRO A 325 3.61 -24.83 -10.81
CA PRO A 325 5.05 -24.73 -10.60
C PRO A 325 5.46 -24.91 -9.13
N ALA A 326 6.61 -25.54 -8.91
CA ALA A 326 7.13 -25.82 -7.56
C ALA A 326 7.31 -24.54 -6.73
N GLU A 327 7.83 -23.46 -7.34
CA GLU A 327 8.01 -22.16 -6.68
C GLU A 327 6.70 -21.58 -6.14
N LEU A 328 5.62 -21.63 -6.94
CA LEU A 328 4.31 -21.15 -6.49
C LEU A 328 3.75 -22.02 -5.36
N LYS A 329 4.02 -23.33 -5.38
CA LYS A 329 3.66 -24.22 -4.27
C LYS A 329 4.46 -23.88 -3.01
N GLU A 330 5.75 -23.61 -3.15
CA GLU A 330 6.65 -23.23 -2.05
C GLU A 330 6.20 -21.91 -1.41
N THR A 331 6.01 -20.84 -2.19
CA THR A 331 5.49 -19.56 -1.68
C THR A 331 4.11 -19.72 -1.02
N THR A 332 3.24 -20.58 -1.55
CA THR A 332 1.93 -20.84 -0.94
C THR A 332 2.06 -21.64 0.36
N ALA A 333 3.04 -22.54 0.46
CA ALA A 333 3.34 -23.28 1.66
C ALA A 333 3.95 -22.38 2.74
N GLU A 334 4.87 -21.48 2.37
CA GLU A 334 5.44 -20.45 3.26
C GLU A 334 4.34 -19.53 3.81
N LEU A 335 3.38 -19.12 2.97
CA LEU A 335 2.22 -18.35 3.42
C LEU A 335 1.41 -19.11 4.48
N ALA A 336 1.23 -20.42 4.29
CA ALA A 336 0.55 -21.25 5.28
C ALA A 336 1.35 -21.34 6.60
N GLU A 337 2.67 -21.50 6.52
CA GLU A 337 3.56 -21.51 7.69
C GLU A 337 3.53 -20.18 8.44
N GLN A 338 3.57 -19.05 7.72
CA GLN A 338 3.45 -17.72 8.30
C GLN A 338 2.14 -17.57 9.07
N ARG A 339 1.02 -18.00 8.50
CA ARG A 339 -0.31 -17.91 9.15
C ARG A 339 -0.43 -18.85 10.35
N LEU A 340 0.18 -20.04 10.29
CA LEU A 340 0.28 -20.94 11.44
C LEU A 340 1.13 -20.31 12.56
N GLN A 341 2.21 -19.62 12.22
CA GLN A 341 3.02 -18.88 13.19
C GLN A 341 2.23 -17.75 13.84
N GLN A 342 1.42 -17.01 13.06
CA GLN A 342 0.55 -15.97 13.62
C GLN A 342 -0.47 -16.54 14.63
N LEU A 343 -1.05 -17.72 14.35
CA LEU A 343 -1.92 -18.41 15.30
C LEU A 343 -1.15 -18.81 16.58
N ALA A 344 0.08 -19.31 16.45
CA ALA A 344 0.92 -19.64 17.60
C ALA A 344 1.30 -18.39 18.42
N ASP A 345 1.58 -17.26 17.75
CA ASP A 345 1.86 -15.98 18.39
C ASP A 345 0.64 -15.45 19.14
N LEU A 346 -0.58 -15.66 18.62
CA LEU A 346 -1.82 -15.36 19.33
C LEU A 346 -1.97 -16.21 20.60
N GLU A 347 -1.72 -17.51 20.55
CA GLU A 347 -1.78 -18.38 21.74
C GLU A 347 -0.73 -18.00 22.79
N SER A 348 0.49 -17.69 22.35
CA SER A 348 1.59 -17.25 23.20
C SER A 348 1.28 -15.91 23.88
N SER A 349 0.79 -14.94 23.10
CA SER A 349 0.41 -13.62 23.61
C SER A 349 -0.79 -13.69 24.56
N TYR A 350 -1.77 -14.56 24.28
CA TYR A 350 -2.87 -14.83 25.21
C TYR A 350 -2.36 -15.44 26.52
N THR A 351 -1.42 -16.38 26.46
CA THR A 351 -0.79 -16.97 27.66
C THR A 351 -0.08 -15.91 28.51
N ALA A 352 0.61 -14.95 27.87
CA ALA A 352 1.25 -13.83 28.56
C ALA A 352 0.24 -12.84 29.16
N LEU A 353 -0.91 -12.67 28.50
CA LEU A 353 -2.00 -11.81 28.95
C LEU A 353 -2.86 -12.44 30.06
N HIS A 354 -3.03 -13.76 30.05
CA HIS A 354 -3.93 -14.52 30.91
C HIS A 354 -3.79 -14.21 32.42
N PRO A 355 -2.59 -14.01 33.01
CA PRO A 355 -2.46 -13.63 34.42
C PRO A 355 -3.17 -12.32 34.81
N PHE A 356 -3.46 -11.44 33.84
CA PHE A 356 -4.15 -10.17 34.05
C PHE A 356 -5.67 -10.27 33.82
N LEU A 357 -6.17 -11.43 33.43
CA LEU A 357 -7.58 -11.71 33.24
C LEU A 357 -8.13 -12.37 34.51
N GLY A 358 -9.19 -11.81 35.10
CA GLY A 358 -9.80 -12.35 36.31
C GLY A 358 -10.78 -13.47 36.01
N ASP A 359 -11.13 -14.24 37.05
CA ASP A 359 -12.27 -15.15 37.00
C ASP A 359 -13.57 -14.31 36.87
N GLY A 360 -13.98 -14.04 35.63
CA GLY A 360 -15.14 -13.21 35.29
C GLY A 360 -14.79 -11.97 34.44
N ASP A 361 -15.58 -10.91 34.61
CA ASP A 361 -15.61 -9.77 33.69
C ASP A 361 -14.66 -8.62 34.13
N GLY A 362 -13.48 -8.93 34.68
CA GLY A 362 -12.58 -7.96 35.31
C GLY A 362 -11.08 -8.17 35.06
N LEU A 363 -10.31 -7.07 35.09
CA LEU A 363 -8.84 -7.10 35.03
C LEU A 363 -8.23 -7.34 36.41
N VAL A 364 -7.24 -8.22 36.48
CA VAL A 364 -6.41 -8.48 37.66
C VAL A 364 -5.20 -7.54 37.61
N LEU A 365 -5.42 -6.31 38.09
CA LEU A 365 -4.37 -5.31 38.23
C LEU A 365 -4.17 -4.94 39.71
N PRO A 366 -2.97 -4.50 40.12
CA PRO A 366 -2.68 -4.13 41.50
C PRO A 366 -3.74 -3.22 42.15
N SER A 367 -4.18 -3.59 43.35
CA SER A 367 -5.20 -2.83 44.10
C SER A 367 -4.68 -1.45 44.53
N HIS A 368 -3.37 -1.32 44.70
CA HIS A 368 -2.65 -0.09 44.98
C HIS A 368 -1.54 0.11 43.95
N LEU A 369 -1.15 1.36 43.72
CA LEU A 369 -0.11 1.75 42.79
C LEU A 369 0.77 2.79 43.48
N HIS A 370 1.97 2.40 43.91
CA HIS A 370 2.81 3.25 44.76
C HIS A 370 4.30 3.22 44.39
N PRO A 371 4.87 4.34 43.90
CA PRO A 371 6.20 4.33 43.29
C PRO A 371 7.37 4.11 44.24
N VAL A 372 7.18 4.42 45.54
CA VAL A 372 8.24 4.29 46.56
C VAL A 372 8.05 3.09 47.49
N LYS A 373 6.80 2.74 47.83
CA LYS A 373 6.50 1.68 48.81
C LYS A 373 6.32 0.32 48.15
N ASP A 374 5.95 0.30 46.87
CA ASP A 374 5.69 -0.92 46.11
C ASP A 374 5.94 -0.69 44.60
N PRO A 375 7.21 -0.51 44.19
CA PRO A 375 7.57 -0.19 42.80
C PRO A 375 7.18 -1.31 41.81
N ASP A 376 7.14 -2.56 42.27
CA ASP A 376 6.78 -3.72 41.43
C ASP A 376 5.35 -3.61 40.87
N THR A 377 4.47 -2.86 41.55
CA THR A 377 3.11 -2.58 41.05
C THR A 377 3.09 -1.72 39.78
N LEU A 378 4.10 -0.88 39.54
CA LEU A 378 4.22 -0.10 38.30
C LEU A 378 4.57 -1.02 37.13
N THR A 379 5.58 -1.86 37.33
CA THR A 379 6.07 -2.83 36.36
C THR A 379 4.99 -3.83 35.98
N GLN A 380 4.15 -4.28 36.92
CA GLN A 380 3.01 -5.16 36.63
C GLN A 380 1.98 -4.50 35.69
N VAL A 381 1.71 -3.20 35.83
CA VAL A 381 0.76 -2.49 34.96
C VAL A 381 1.38 -2.21 33.59
N ALA A 382 2.68 -1.92 33.52
CA ALA A 382 3.41 -1.82 32.26
C ALA A 382 3.45 -3.17 31.52
N ALA A 383 3.70 -4.28 32.24
CA ALA A 383 3.67 -5.63 31.69
C ALA A 383 2.28 -6.00 31.15
N PHE A 384 1.20 -5.63 31.86
CA PHE A 384 -0.16 -5.76 31.31
C PHE A 384 -0.32 -4.99 30.00
N ALA A 385 0.09 -3.73 29.94
CA ALA A 385 -0.06 -2.89 28.75
C ALA A 385 0.70 -3.47 27.55
N GLN A 386 1.90 -4.01 27.77
CA GLN A 386 2.70 -4.69 26.76
C GLN A 386 2.05 -6.02 26.31
N ALA A 387 1.58 -6.84 27.25
CA ALA A 387 0.90 -8.09 26.92
C ALA A 387 -0.39 -7.84 26.13
N ALA A 388 -1.19 -6.84 26.53
CA ALA A 388 -2.40 -6.44 25.81
C ALA A 388 -2.07 -5.91 24.41
N GLN A 389 -1.00 -5.13 24.25
CA GLN A 389 -0.53 -4.67 22.94
C GLN A 389 -0.22 -5.83 22.01
N VAL A 390 0.64 -6.76 22.45
CA VAL A 390 1.05 -7.91 21.63
C VAL A 390 -0.15 -8.77 21.25
N TYR A 391 -1.06 -9.02 22.19
CA TYR A 391 -2.29 -9.77 21.92
C TYR A 391 -3.20 -9.08 20.89
N THR A 392 -3.51 -7.79 21.08
CA THR A 392 -4.38 -7.05 20.13
C THR A 392 -3.75 -6.90 18.74
N GLN A 393 -2.42 -6.85 18.65
CA GLN A 393 -1.73 -6.84 17.37
C GLN A 393 -1.83 -8.21 16.68
N ALA A 394 -1.58 -9.30 17.40
CA ALA A 394 -1.73 -10.66 16.86
C ALA A 394 -3.16 -10.92 16.38
N GLU A 395 -4.17 -10.49 17.13
CA GLU A 395 -5.58 -10.54 16.71
C GLU A 395 -5.82 -9.75 15.41
N SER A 396 -5.28 -8.52 15.32
CA SER A 396 -5.41 -7.68 14.13
C SER A 396 -4.71 -8.28 12.91
N ASP A 397 -3.55 -8.89 13.07
CA ASP A 397 -2.79 -9.49 11.97
C ASP A 397 -3.52 -10.70 11.38
N ILE A 398 -4.19 -11.47 12.23
CA ILE A 398 -5.03 -12.61 11.84
C ILE A 398 -6.32 -12.16 11.16
N ALA A 399 -6.97 -11.11 11.67
CA ALA A 399 -8.23 -10.57 11.11
C ALA A 399 -8.12 -10.15 9.62
N VAL A 400 -6.90 -9.88 9.15
CA VAL A 400 -6.63 -9.56 7.74
C VAL A 400 -6.97 -10.71 6.80
N TRP A 401 -6.86 -11.96 7.25
CA TRP A 401 -6.99 -13.13 6.38
C TRP A 401 -7.96 -14.20 6.88
N ASP A 402 -8.26 -14.27 8.17
CA ASP A 402 -9.09 -15.34 8.75
C ASP A 402 -10.48 -15.44 8.10
N HIS A 403 -11.08 -14.30 7.75
CA HIS A 403 -12.37 -14.19 7.08
C HIS A 403 -12.40 -14.83 5.68
N THR A 404 -11.23 -15.12 5.10
CA THR A 404 -11.09 -15.78 3.80
C THR A 404 -10.98 -17.31 3.91
N THR A 405 -10.78 -17.84 5.12
CA THR A 405 -10.53 -19.27 5.36
C THR A 405 -11.80 -20.08 5.61
N PRO A 406 -11.80 -21.41 5.35
CA PRO A 406 -12.91 -22.29 5.69
C PRO A 406 -13.17 -22.33 7.20
N GLY A 407 -14.36 -21.90 7.64
CA GLY A 407 -14.77 -21.96 9.06
C GLY A 407 -14.70 -20.62 9.80
N GLY A 408 -14.06 -19.61 9.22
CA GLY A 408 -14.32 -18.18 9.50
C GLY A 408 -14.04 -17.67 10.91
N SER A 409 -13.18 -18.31 11.70
CA SER A 409 -12.67 -17.73 12.94
C SER A 409 -11.41 -18.46 13.42
N TRP A 410 -10.36 -17.70 13.71
CA TRP A 410 -9.13 -18.21 14.35
C TRP A 410 -9.38 -18.92 15.68
N ALA A 411 -10.52 -18.66 16.33
CA ALA A 411 -10.87 -19.29 17.59
C ALA A 411 -11.29 -20.75 17.45
N ALA A 412 -11.63 -21.20 16.24
CA ALA A 412 -11.76 -22.62 15.95
C ALA A 412 -10.41 -23.32 15.78
N LEU A 413 -9.32 -22.55 15.62
CA LEU A 413 -7.96 -23.00 15.31
C LEU A 413 -7.00 -22.88 16.48
N THR A 414 -7.41 -22.21 17.55
CA THR A 414 -6.60 -21.96 18.74
C THR A 414 -7.36 -22.37 20.00
N SER A 415 -6.62 -22.51 21.09
CA SER A 415 -7.17 -22.71 22.44
C SER A 415 -7.60 -21.41 23.12
N VAL A 416 -7.44 -20.26 22.45
CA VAL A 416 -7.79 -18.94 22.95
C VAL A 416 -9.33 -18.78 22.96
N PRO A 417 -9.96 -18.46 24.10
CA PRO A 417 -11.40 -18.28 24.17
C PRO A 417 -11.89 -17.12 23.29
N ILE A 418 -13.05 -17.26 22.63
CA ILE A 418 -13.79 -16.18 21.92
C ILE A 418 -14.38 -15.15 22.90
N ASN A 419 -13.85 -15.06 24.12
CA ASN A 419 -14.23 -13.96 24.97
C ASN A 419 -13.73 -12.70 24.26
N ASP A 420 -14.57 -11.67 24.21
CA ASP A 420 -14.36 -10.42 23.48
C ASP A 420 -13.23 -9.59 24.14
N VAL A 421 -12.03 -10.17 24.31
CA VAL A 421 -10.90 -9.63 25.06
C VAL A 421 -10.06 -8.71 24.17
N GLY A 422 -10.72 -7.77 23.49
CA GLY A 422 -10.09 -6.78 22.62
C GLY A 422 -10.01 -5.39 23.28
N SER A 423 -9.74 -4.36 22.47
CA SER A 423 -9.72 -2.96 22.90
C SER A 423 -11.03 -2.53 23.61
N GLY A 424 -12.17 -3.01 23.12
CA GLY A 424 -13.50 -2.80 23.71
C GLY A 424 -13.68 -3.38 25.12
N TYR A 425 -12.88 -4.38 25.49
CA TYR A 425 -12.84 -4.95 26.83
C TYR A 425 -11.80 -4.29 27.72
N PHE A 426 -10.57 -4.12 27.23
CA PHE A 426 -9.46 -3.60 28.02
C PHE A 426 -9.65 -2.14 28.39
N THR A 427 -9.98 -1.27 27.44
CA THR A 427 -10.06 0.17 27.65
C THR A 427 -11.05 0.56 28.76
N PRO A 428 -12.34 0.17 28.73
CA PRO A 428 -13.27 0.59 29.78
C PRO A 428 -12.91 0.02 31.16
N LYS A 429 -12.38 -1.21 31.24
CA LYS A 429 -12.02 -1.84 32.52
C LYS A 429 -10.73 -1.24 33.10
N PHE A 430 -9.72 -0.99 32.27
CA PHE A 430 -8.53 -0.27 32.67
C PHE A 430 -8.88 1.14 33.14
N GLU A 431 -9.75 1.85 32.42
CA GLU A 431 -10.18 3.19 32.82
C GLU A 431 -10.89 3.18 34.17
N ALA A 432 -11.80 2.23 34.40
CA ALA A 432 -12.48 2.06 35.67
C ALA A 432 -11.49 1.79 36.83
N TRP A 433 -10.51 0.90 36.61
CA TRP A 433 -9.45 0.63 37.59
C TRP A 433 -8.56 1.86 37.85
N ALA A 434 -8.16 2.59 36.80
CA ALA A 434 -7.22 3.69 36.87
C ALA A 434 -7.80 4.97 37.50
N VAL A 435 -9.14 5.14 37.49
CA VAL A 435 -9.83 6.29 38.12
C VAL A 435 -9.49 6.41 39.61
N GLY A 436 -9.29 5.30 40.33
CA GLY A 436 -8.92 5.31 41.75
C GLY A 436 -7.42 5.47 42.05
N LYS A 437 -6.54 5.44 41.03
CA LYS A 437 -5.08 5.36 41.26
C LYS A 437 -4.38 6.71 41.38
N ASN A 438 -3.20 6.71 42.00
CA ASN A 438 -2.37 7.91 42.17
C ASN A 438 -1.91 8.45 40.80
N THR A 439 -2.07 9.76 40.58
CA THR A 439 -1.71 10.41 39.31
C THR A 439 -0.21 10.34 39.02
N GLY A 440 0.65 10.52 40.03
CA GLY A 440 2.10 10.43 39.86
C GLY A 440 2.56 9.02 39.47
N ALA A 441 1.95 8.01 40.07
CA ALA A 441 2.21 6.61 39.74
C ALA A 441 1.80 6.27 38.30
N LEU A 442 0.60 6.71 37.85
CA LEU A 442 0.18 6.52 36.45
C LEU A 442 1.10 7.21 35.44
N LYS A 443 1.68 8.36 35.77
CA LYS A 443 2.68 9.02 34.91
C LYS A 443 3.95 8.19 34.79
N GLN A 444 4.38 7.55 35.87
CA GLN A 444 5.57 6.71 35.86
C GLN A 444 5.34 5.44 35.03
N VAL A 445 4.18 4.78 35.16
CA VAL A 445 3.81 3.69 34.25
C VAL A 445 3.83 4.16 32.79
N ALA A 446 3.24 5.32 32.50
CA ALA A 446 3.27 5.87 31.14
C ALA A 446 4.70 6.17 30.66
N ALA A 447 5.59 6.63 31.54
CA ALA A 447 7.00 6.87 31.23
C ALA A 447 7.76 5.57 30.95
N GLU A 448 7.54 4.52 31.74
CA GLU A 448 8.08 3.17 31.50
C GLU A 448 7.64 2.62 30.14
N LEU A 449 6.44 2.99 29.70
CA LEU A 449 5.88 2.66 28.39
C LEU A 449 6.28 3.62 27.26
N GLY A 450 7.18 4.58 27.52
CA GLY A 450 7.77 5.46 26.52
C GLY A 450 7.15 6.86 26.39
N LEU A 451 6.31 7.30 27.34
CA LEU A 451 5.82 8.68 27.36
C LEU A 451 6.94 9.64 27.79
N HIS A 452 7.38 10.51 26.88
CA HIS A 452 8.32 11.58 27.19
C HIS A 452 7.62 12.72 27.94
N ASN A 453 8.36 13.40 28.82
CA ASN A 453 7.86 14.50 29.66
C ASN A 453 6.62 14.10 30.50
N ALA A 454 6.56 12.83 30.94
CA ALA A 454 5.40 12.29 31.65
C ALA A 454 5.01 13.08 32.91
N GLU A 455 5.97 13.77 33.55
CA GLU A 455 5.73 14.69 34.66
C GLU A 455 4.76 15.83 34.30
N ALA A 456 4.72 16.27 33.04
CA ALA A 456 3.81 17.29 32.54
C ALA A 456 2.40 16.76 32.21
N ALA A 457 2.24 15.44 32.08
CA ALA A 457 0.94 14.83 31.79
C ALA A 457 -0.06 15.09 32.94
N ASN A 458 -1.35 15.08 32.64
CA ASN A 458 -2.37 14.98 33.68
C ASN A 458 -2.86 13.51 33.76
N LYS A 459 -3.68 13.20 34.77
CA LYS A 459 -4.20 11.83 34.96
C LYS A 459 -4.88 11.28 33.70
N ALA A 460 -5.64 12.11 32.99
CA ALA A 460 -6.34 11.69 31.78
C ALA A 460 -5.36 11.33 30.64
N LEU A 461 -4.31 12.14 30.42
CA LEU A 461 -3.30 11.88 29.40
C LEU A 461 -2.47 10.64 29.72
N ALA A 462 -2.07 10.45 30.99
CA ALA A 462 -1.34 9.26 31.39
C ALA A 462 -2.19 7.98 31.17
N LYS A 463 -3.48 7.98 31.56
CA LYS A 463 -4.39 6.86 31.30
C LYS A 463 -4.54 6.57 29.80
N LYS A 464 -4.78 7.61 28.99
CA LYS A 464 -4.94 7.45 27.54
C LYS A 464 -3.67 6.93 26.88
N PHE A 465 -2.49 7.37 27.33
CA PHE A 465 -1.23 6.90 26.79
C PHE A 465 -1.02 5.42 27.08
N ILE A 466 -1.29 4.98 28.32
CA ILE A 466 -1.20 3.56 28.68
C ILE A 466 -2.20 2.75 27.83
N ALA A 467 -3.45 3.20 27.72
CA ALA A 467 -4.47 2.51 26.93
C ALA A 467 -4.19 2.47 25.42
N ALA A 468 -3.48 3.46 24.88
CA ALA A 468 -3.06 3.49 23.49
C ALA A 468 -2.09 2.36 23.11
N HIS A 469 -1.62 1.56 24.06
CA HIS A 469 -0.87 0.34 23.77
C HIS A 469 -1.72 -0.76 23.14
N TRP A 470 -3.01 -0.83 23.43
CA TRP A 470 -3.92 -1.86 22.92
C TRP A 470 -5.17 -1.29 22.24
N ASP A 471 -5.42 0.02 22.36
CA ASP A 471 -6.59 0.68 21.78
C ASP A 471 -6.20 1.48 20.52
N PRO A 472 -6.55 0.99 19.32
CA PRO A 472 -6.19 1.66 18.07
C PRO A 472 -6.92 3.00 17.87
N HIS A 473 -7.97 3.31 18.65
CA HIS A 473 -8.63 4.61 18.61
C HIS A 473 -7.87 5.70 19.38
N LEU A 474 -6.84 5.33 20.15
CA LEU A 474 -6.00 6.24 20.90
C LEU A 474 -4.62 6.38 20.24
N ASP A 475 -4.36 7.53 19.63
CA ASP A 475 -3.09 7.79 18.96
C ASP A 475 -1.99 8.23 19.96
N LYS A 476 -0.98 7.38 20.16
CA LYS A 476 0.16 7.64 21.08
C LYS A 476 0.86 8.97 20.76
N ASN A 477 1.05 9.28 19.48
CA ASN A 477 1.74 10.50 19.03
C ASN A 477 0.95 11.78 19.38
N THR A 478 -0.36 11.74 19.25
CA THR A 478 -1.28 12.82 19.62
C THR A 478 -1.26 13.05 21.11
N ILE A 479 -1.22 11.99 21.91
CA ILE A 479 -1.15 12.07 23.37
C ILE A 479 0.23 12.63 23.79
N GLN A 480 1.32 12.14 23.20
CA GLN A 480 2.68 12.66 23.39
C GLN A 480 2.75 14.16 23.10
N ALA A 481 2.22 14.60 21.95
CA ALA A 481 2.20 16.01 21.58
C ALA A 481 1.39 16.90 22.55
N GLN A 482 0.34 16.35 23.19
CA GLN A 482 -0.42 17.07 24.23
C GLN A 482 0.36 17.20 25.53
N VAL A 483 1.16 16.19 25.88
CA VAL A 483 2.05 16.21 27.04
C VAL A 483 3.21 17.20 26.82
N ASP A 484 3.84 17.18 25.65
CA ASP A 484 4.93 18.12 25.31
C ASP A 484 4.45 19.57 25.28
N ALA A 485 3.24 19.83 24.76
CA ALA A 485 2.64 21.16 24.79
C ALA A 485 2.44 21.67 26.23
N LYS A 486 2.06 20.79 27.16
CA LYS A 486 1.94 21.12 28.58
C LYS A 486 3.30 21.36 29.24
N ALA A 487 4.31 20.55 28.91
CA ALA A 487 5.68 20.73 29.39
C ALA A 487 6.23 22.11 28.96
N ALA A 488 6.02 22.47 27.69
CA ALA A 488 6.43 23.76 27.14
C ALA A 488 5.72 24.96 27.82
N GLN A 489 4.42 24.82 28.14
CA GLN A 489 3.67 25.86 28.86
C GLN A 489 4.16 26.05 30.31
N ALA A 490 4.54 24.97 30.98
CA ALA A 490 5.12 25.02 32.33
C ALA A 490 6.52 25.70 32.32
N ALA A 491 7.32 25.45 31.29
CA ALA A 491 8.62 26.11 31.13
C ALA A 491 8.51 27.64 30.88
N GLN A 492 7.48 28.07 30.14
CA GLN A 492 7.25 29.50 29.86
C GLN A 492 6.71 30.27 31.06
N THR A 493 5.91 29.63 31.92
CA THR A 493 5.39 30.26 33.16
C THR A 493 6.47 30.40 34.24
N GLY A 494 7.47 29.50 34.28
CA GLY A 494 8.64 29.62 35.16
C GLY A 494 9.55 30.81 34.84
N GLN A 495 9.64 31.23 33.56
CA GLN A 495 10.46 32.38 33.14
C GLN A 495 9.80 33.75 33.42
N ALA A 496 8.46 33.82 33.48
CA ALA A 496 7.74 35.06 33.79
C ALA A 496 7.88 35.49 35.27
N ALA A 497 8.11 34.54 36.19
CA ALA A 497 8.27 34.83 37.61
C ALA A 497 9.66 35.42 37.96
N ALA A 498 10.67 35.27 37.10
CA ALA A 498 12.02 35.79 37.32
C ALA A 498 12.24 37.23 36.83
N SER A 499 11.27 37.84 36.13
CA SER A 499 11.44 39.13 35.44
C SER A 499 10.70 40.31 36.08
N GLN A 500 10.09 40.15 37.26
CA GLN A 500 9.46 41.25 38.01
C GLN A 500 10.35 41.74 39.16
N SER A 501 11.48 42.37 38.81
CA SER A 501 12.13 43.36 39.67
C SER A 501 12.93 44.33 38.81
N ALA A 502 12.48 45.60 38.81
CA ALA A 502 13.16 46.85 38.41
C ALA A 502 12.42 47.71 37.35
N ALA A 503 11.49 48.51 37.84
CA ALA A 503 11.39 49.99 37.72
C ALA A 503 11.76 50.77 36.41
N VAL A 504 10.72 51.49 35.91
CA VAL A 504 10.63 52.92 35.46
C VAL A 504 10.96 53.29 33.99
N PRO A 505 10.16 54.19 33.32
CA PRO A 505 10.18 54.41 31.87
C PRO A 505 10.87 55.71 31.43
N ALA A 506 11.51 55.70 30.26
CA ALA A 506 11.82 56.92 29.50
C ALA A 506 11.86 56.63 27.99
N SER A 507 11.23 57.51 27.22
CA SER A 507 11.16 57.53 25.76
C SER A 507 12.45 58.06 25.13
N THR A 508 12.82 57.57 23.94
CA THR A 508 13.46 58.31 22.83
C THR A 508 13.61 57.41 21.59
N ASN A 509 13.56 58.04 20.41
CA ASN A 509 13.41 57.48 19.07
C ASN A 509 14.52 56.53 18.57
N PRO A 510 14.26 55.71 17.52
CA PRO A 510 15.14 54.63 17.06
C PRO A 510 16.15 55.06 15.97
N PRO A 511 17.36 54.48 15.93
CA PRO A 511 18.25 54.48 14.76
C PRO A 511 18.43 53.04 14.18
N PRO A 512 19.02 52.85 12.98
CA PRO A 512 18.34 52.34 11.80
C PRO A 512 18.59 50.85 11.49
N ALA A 513 17.79 50.35 10.54
CA ALA A 513 17.73 48.99 10.02
C ALA A 513 19.11 48.33 9.76
N ALA A 514 19.34 47.20 10.43
CA ALA A 514 20.29 46.20 10.00
C ALA A 514 19.70 45.35 8.87
N LYS A 515 20.50 45.13 7.83
CA LYS A 515 20.21 44.29 6.66
C LYS A 515 19.84 42.85 7.06
N PRO A 516 19.01 42.14 6.28
CA PRO A 516 18.54 40.81 6.62
C PRO A 516 19.69 39.81 6.54
N SER A 517 20.12 39.26 7.67
CA SER A 517 20.85 38.00 7.67
C SER A 517 19.87 36.88 7.37
N SER A 518 20.12 36.16 6.28
CA SER A 518 19.53 34.86 5.96
C SER A 518 19.77 33.88 7.11
N SER A 519 18.81 33.80 8.04
CA SER A 519 18.82 32.75 9.07
C SER A 519 18.10 31.52 8.53
N ARG A 520 18.87 30.44 8.39
CA ARG A 520 18.41 29.08 8.12
C ARG A 520 17.26 28.73 9.05
N THR A 521 16.14 28.29 8.49
CA THR A 521 15.10 27.59 9.27
C THR A 521 15.66 26.23 9.69
N GLY A 522 16.20 26.17 10.91
CA GLY A 522 16.67 24.93 11.53
C GLY A 522 15.56 23.89 11.71
N PHE A 523 15.96 22.65 12.02
CA PHE A 523 15.13 21.46 12.28
C PHE A 523 13.83 21.77 13.05
N LEU A 524 13.90 22.61 14.09
CA LEU A 524 12.75 23.02 14.92
C LEU A 524 11.64 23.76 14.16
N GLY A 525 11.99 24.60 13.18
CA GLY A 525 11.01 25.31 12.35
C GLY A 525 10.33 24.39 11.33
N LYS A 526 11.05 23.38 10.84
CA LYS A 526 10.50 22.34 9.95
C LYS A 526 9.61 21.37 10.73
N HIS A 527 10.00 20.99 11.95
CA HIS A 527 9.20 20.15 12.85
C HIS A 527 7.90 20.83 13.29
N ALA A 528 7.93 22.11 13.68
CA ALA A 528 6.70 22.86 14.04
C ALA A 528 5.71 22.96 12.85
N ALA A 529 6.22 23.13 11.63
CA ALA A 529 5.38 23.14 10.43
C ALA A 529 4.78 21.76 10.09
N LEU A 530 5.52 20.66 10.35
CA LEU A 530 5.04 19.29 10.21
C LEU A 530 3.94 18.98 11.23
N VAL A 531 4.17 19.32 12.51
CA VAL A 531 3.20 19.15 13.60
C VAL A 531 1.92 19.96 13.35
N GLN A 532 2.03 21.19 12.84
CA GLN A 532 0.86 22.00 12.45
C GLN A 532 0.07 21.33 11.32
N ALA A 533 0.75 20.77 10.31
CA ALA A 533 0.12 20.07 9.20
C ALA A 533 -0.57 18.76 9.65
N LEU A 534 0.06 17.99 10.55
CA LEU A 534 -0.51 16.76 11.12
C LEU A 534 -1.74 17.07 11.98
N LYS A 535 -1.67 18.10 12.82
CA LYS A 535 -2.80 18.57 13.64
C LYS A 535 -4.00 18.96 12.79
N GLN A 536 -3.79 19.67 11.68
CA GLN A 536 -4.90 20.07 10.80
C GLN A 536 -5.47 18.89 10.00
N HIS A 537 -4.64 17.94 9.60
CA HIS A 537 -5.08 16.71 8.91
C HIS A 537 -5.93 15.82 9.84
N GLY A 538 -5.43 15.53 11.05
CA GLY A 538 -6.20 14.79 12.06
C GLY A 538 -7.46 15.53 12.50
N ALA A 539 -7.42 16.86 12.58
CA ALA A 539 -8.59 17.63 12.97
C ALA A 539 -9.67 17.70 11.88
N ALA A 540 -9.31 17.68 10.58
CA ALA A 540 -10.26 17.51 9.49
C ALA A 540 -10.93 16.13 9.53
N ALA A 541 -10.15 15.06 9.75
CA ALA A 541 -10.67 13.70 9.88
C ALA A 541 -11.64 13.56 11.07
N SER A 542 -11.32 14.16 12.23
CA SER A 542 -12.18 14.11 13.43
C SER A 542 -13.51 14.86 13.30
N ALA A 543 -13.63 15.78 12.35
CA ALA A 543 -14.84 16.56 12.11
C ALA A 543 -15.83 15.85 11.16
N LEU A 544 -15.38 14.78 10.51
CA LEU A 544 -16.18 14.01 9.57
C LEU A 544 -16.95 12.90 10.29
N PRO A 545 -18.23 12.71 9.95
CA PRO A 545 -18.95 11.48 10.32
C PRO A 545 -18.22 10.25 9.75
N PRO A 546 -18.22 9.12 10.46
CA PRO A 546 -17.58 7.90 9.97
C PRO A 546 -18.21 7.44 8.65
N ARG A 547 -17.40 6.84 7.80
CA ARG A 547 -17.90 6.16 6.59
C ARG A 547 -18.71 4.95 7.03
N LEU A 548 -19.89 4.78 6.45
CA LEU A 548 -20.81 3.69 6.71
C LEU A 548 -20.73 2.68 5.57
N ASP A 549 -21.15 1.45 5.83
CA ASP A 549 -21.34 0.46 4.78
C ASP A 549 -22.36 1.00 3.73
N PRO A 550 -22.00 1.04 2.44
CA PRO A 550 -22.93 1.44 1.38
C PRO A 550 -24.26 0.67 1.40
N ALA A 551 -24.29 -0.60 1.81
CA ALA A 551 -25.51 -1.37 1.93
C ALA A 551 -26.47 -0.75 2.97
N VAL A 552 -25.96 -0.37 4.14
CA VAL A 552 -26.74 0.31 5.19
C VAL A 552 -27.31 1.63 4.69
N VAL A 553 -26.53 2.41 3.94
CA VAL A 553 -26.98 3.68 3.38
C VAL A 553 -28.03 3.46 2.28
N ASN A 554 -27.87 2.44 1.44
CA ASN A 554 -28.80 2.11 0.36
C ASN A 554 -30.15 1.57 0.86
N GLU A 555 -30.16 0.85 1.97
CA GLU A 555 -31.37 0.31 2.61
C GLU A 555 -32.11 1.36 3.46
N HIS A 556 -31.44 2.45 3.83
CA HIS A 556 -32.03 3.49 4.65
C HIS A 556 -33.14 4.26 3.93
N ASP A 557 -34.33 4.32 4.54
CA ASP A 557 -35.41 5.19 4.08
C ASP A 557 -35.14 6.64 4.50
N PHE A 558 -34.66 7.45 3.55
CA PHE A 558 -34.42 8.88 3.76
C PHE A 558 -35.70 9.70 3.96
N GLY A 559 -36.88 9.11 3.75
CA GLY A 559 -38.18 9.73 3.95
C GLY A 559 -38.36 11.05 3.19
N LYS A 560 -39.39 11.81 3.58
CA LYS A 560 -39.65 13.14 3.01
C LYS A 560 -38.60 14.15 3.47
N GLY A 561 -37.86 14.71 2.51
CA GLY A 561 -36.85 15.73 2.79
C GLY A 561 -37.41 17.14 2.93
N VAL A 562 -36.60 18.03 3.51
CA VAL A 562 -36.85 19.48 3.56
C VAL A 562 -35.99 20.17 2.50
N ALA A 563 -36.57 21.03 1.67
CA ALA A 563 -35.82 21.71 0.62
C ALA A 563 -34.70 22.59 1.21
N ALA A 564 -33.48 22.44 0.68
CA ALA A 564 -32.27 23.04 1.25
C ALA A 564 -31.89 24.38 0.59
N HIS A 565 -32.87 25.26 0.34
CA HIS A 565 -32.68 26.49 -0.44
C HIS A 565 -31.61 27.46 0.12
N GLY A 566 -31.31 27.38 1.42
CA GLY A 566 -30.31 28.23 2.08
C GLY A 566 -28.85 27.77 1.96
N LEU A 567 -28.58 26.60 1.36
CA LEU A 567 -27.22 26.04 1.24
C LEU A 567 -26.48 26.44 -0.06
N GLY A 568 -27.11 27.22 -0.93
CA GLY A 568 -26.52 27.67 -2.20
C GLY A 568 -26.33 26.58 -3.27
N GLY A 569 -25.81 26.99 -4.43
CA GLY A 569 -25.62 26.14 -5.62
C GLY A 569 -26.77 26.19 -6.63
N MET A 570 -26.51 25.74 -7.86
CA MET A 570 -27.45 25.85 -9.00
C MET A 570 -28.49 24.71 -9.04
N HIS A 571 -28.22 23.58 -8.39
CA HIS A 571 -29.06 22.38 -8.42
C HIS A 571 -29.96 22.26 -7.19
N SER A 572 -31.15 21.68 -7.36
CA SER A 572 -32.09 21.38 -6.27
C SER A 572 -31.44 20.45 -5.26
N LYS A 573 -31.65 20.67 -3.96
CA LYS A 573 -31.10 19.86 -2.87
C LYS A 573 -32.13 19.72 -1.76
N SER A 574 -32.10 18.61 -1.02
CA SER A 574 -32.97 18.39 0.14
C SER A 574 -32.22 17.80 1.31
N LEU A 575 -32.69 18.11 2.52
CA LEU A 575 -32.15 17.63 3.78
C LEU A 575 -33.02 16.49 4.32
N HIS A 576 -32.36 15.45 4.78
CA HIS A 576 -32.97 14.22 5.28
C HIS A 576 -32.31 13.82 6.60
N THR A 577 -32.97 12.92 7.34
CA THR A 577 -32.33 12.24 8.47
C THR A 577 -31.66 10.99 7.93
N GLY A 578 -30.36 10.84 8.16
CA GLY A 578 -29.60 9.69 7.70
C GLY A 578 -29.58 8.51 8.69
N PRO A 579 -28.91 7.42 8.33
CA PRO A 579 -28.85 6.19 9.13
C PRO A 579 -28.15 6.36 10.49
N ASP A 580 -27.31 7.38 10.63
CA ASP A 580 -26.64 7.76 11.89
C ASP A 580 -27.50 8.68 12.78
N GLY A 581 -28.75 8.94 12.39
CA GLY A 581 -29.64 9.92 13.04
C GLY A 581 -29.21 11.39 12.79
N GLY A 582 -28.16 11.60 12.00
CA GLY A 582 -27.64 12.91 11.63
C GLY A 582 -28.38 13.53 10.45
N GLN A 583 -28.03 14.78 10.12
CA GLN A 583 -28.58 15.48 8.97
C GLN A 583 -27.77 15.18 7.72
N TRP A 584 -28.44 14.72 6.67
CA TRP A 584 -27.86 14.34 5.39
C TRP A 584 -28.43 15.19 4.26
N LEU A 585 -27.62 15.43 3.24
CA LEU A 585 -27.95 16.18 2.05
C LEU A 585 -28.15 15.20 0.89
N PHE A 586 -29.30 15.28 0.23
CA PHE A 586 -29.57 14.61 -1.03
C PHE A 586 -29.44 15.59 -2.20
N LYS A 587 -28.69 15.18 -3.22
CA LYS A 587 -28.54 15.88 -4.50
C LYS A 587 -29.04 14.98 -5.64
N PRO A 588 -30.22 15.25 -6.24
CA PRO A 588 -30.73 14.48 -7.36
C PRO A 588 -29.92 14.72 -8.64
N ASP A 589 -29.61 13.65 -9.36
CA ASP A 589 -29.03 13.72 -10.71
C ASP A 589 -30.13 13.58 -11.77
N GLN A 590 -30.83 14.68 -12.01
CA GLN A 590 -31.93 14.71 -12.99
C GLN A 590 -31.43 14.65 -14.43
N SER A 591 -30.26 15.23 -14.70
CA SER A 591 -29.75 15.42 -16.06
C SER A 591 -29.12 14.15 -16.65
N ALA A 592 -28.42 13.37 -15.84
CA ALA A 592 -27.75 12.14 -16.27
C ALA A 592 -28.34 10.88 -15.64
N GLN A 593 -29.48 11.00 -14.95
CA GLN A 593 -30.29 9.89 -14.41
C GLN A 593 -29.50 8.93 -13.50
N GLY A 594 -28.53 9.44 -12.74
CA GLY A 594 -27.71 8.69 -11.79
C GLY A 594 -26.28 8.46 -12.27
N ALA A 595 -25.97 8.61 -13.55
CA ALA A 595 -24.61 8.42 -14.05
C ALA A 595 -23.60 9.42 -13.45
N ARG A 596 -24.00 10.67 -13.19
CA ARG A 596 -23.12 11.65 -12.50
C ARG A 596 -23.00 11.35 -11.01
N ALA A 597 -24.03 10.76 -10.41
CA ALA A 597 -24.00 10.36 -9.01
C ALA A 597 -22.92 9.31 -8.73
N HIS A 598 -22.73 8.35 -9.64
CA HIS A 598 -21.60 7.41 -9.56
C HIS A 598 -20.24 8.12 -9.65
N GLY A 599 -20.12 9.17 -10.46
CA GLY A 599 -18.91 10.00 -10.52
C GLY A 599 -18.59 10.70 -9.20
N GLU A 600 -19.58 11.35 -8.58
CA GLU A 600 -19.39 12.06 -7.31
C GLU A 600 -19.12 11.10 -6.14
N ALA A 601 -19.79 9.94 -6.10
CA ALA A 601 -19.52 8.90 -5.11
C ALA A 601 -18.10 8.31 -5.25
N ALA A 602 -17.67 8.02 -6.49
CA ALA A 602 -16.30 7.56 -6.77
C ALA A 602 -15.27 8.62 -6.37
N ALA A 603 -15.56 9.90 -6.61
CA ALA A 603 -14.66 10.99 -6.21
C ALA A 603 -14.44 11.05 -4.70
N SER A 604 -15.49 10.87 -3.91
CA SER A 604 -15.40 10.74 -2.45
C SER A 604 -14.55 9.52 -2.02
N ALA A 605 -14.69 8.38 -2.70
CA ALA A 605 -13.86 7.21 -2.44
C ALA A 605 -12.39 7.44 -2.80
N ILE A 606 -12.11 8.17 -3.88
CA ILE A 606 -10.74 8.51 -4.29
C ILE A 606 -10.09 9.47 -3.29
N TYR A 607 -10.79 10.50 -2.82
CA TYR A 607 -10.25 11.38 -1.78
C TYR A 607 -9.85 10.59 -0.53
N ASP A 608 -10.69 9.65 -0.09
CA ASP A 608 -10.44 8.80 1.07
C ASP A 608 -9.23 7.87 0.88
N ALA A 609 -9.17 7.15 -0.25
CA ALA A 609 -8.04 6.30 -0.61
C ALA A 609 -6.72 7.11 -0.75
N ALA A 610 -6.82 8.35 -1.23
CA ALA A 610 -5.72 9.30 -1.31
C ALA A 610 -5.29 9.87 0.06
N GLY A 611 -5.98 9.52 1.15
CA GLY A 611 -5.73 10.04 2.49
C GLY A 611 -6.12 11.50 2.66
N ILE A 612 -7.05 12.01 1.87
CA ILE A 612 -7.60 13.36 1.96
C ILE A 612 -8.94 13.28 2.71
N PRO A 613 -9.07 13.93 3.88
CA PRO A 613 -10.33 13.94 4.62
C PRO A 613 -11.45 14.57 3.77
N ALA A 614 -12.42 13.76 3.35
CA ALA A 614 -13.55 14.17 2.52
C ALA A 614 -14.86 13.62 3.07
N VAL A 615 -15.98 14.28 2.75
CA VAL A 615 -17.30 13.79 3.14
C VAL A 615 -17.58 12.47 2.41
N PRO A 616 -18.05 11.41 3.10
CA PRO A 616 -18.45 10.18 2.43
C PRO A 616 -19.73 10.42 1.61
N VAL A 617 -19.68 10.05 0.33
CA VAL A 617 -20.79 10.23 -0.62
C VAL A 617 -21.21 8.86 -1.14
N TYR A 618 -22.53 8.64 -1.19
CA TYR A 618 -23.13 7.39 -1.66
C TYR A 618 -24.16 7.70 -2.73
N THR A 619 -24.32 6.78 -3.68
CA THR A 619 -25.47 6.81 -4.60
C THR A 619 -26.72 6.38 -3.85
N ALA A 620 -27.86 7.03 -4.09
CA ALA A 620 -29.13 6.62 -3.50
C ALA A 620 -30.31 6.98 -4.42
N THR A 621 -31.45 6.36 -4.16
CA THR A 621 -32.74 6.75 -4.75
C THR A 621 -33.65 7.31 -3.66
N VAL A 622 -33.98 8.59 -3.75
CA VAL A 622 -34.84 9.27 -2.77
C VAL A 622 -36.03 9.86 -3.52
N ASP A 623 -37.25 9.57 -3.05
CA ASP A 623 -38.51 9.95 -3.72
C ASP A 623 -38.53 9.60 -5.23
N GLY A 624 -38.01 8.41 -5.57
CA GLY A 624 -37.93 7.92 -6.96
C GLY A 624 -36.89 8.62 -7.85
N LYS A 625 -36.08 9.52 -7.29
CA LYS A 625 -35.01 10.23 -8.01
C LYS A 625 -33.66 9.64 -7.64
N LYS A 626 -32.87 9.27 -8.65
CA LYS A 626 -31.47 8.86 -8.47
C LYS A 626 -30.60 10.08 -8.21
N GLY A 627 -29.61 9.94 -7.33
CA GLY A 627 -28.70 11.01 -6.96
C GLY A 627 -27.65 10.54 -5.96
N VAL A 628 -27.06 11.50 -5.24
CA VAL A 628 -26.16 11.20 -4.12
C VAL A 628 -26.71 11.67 -2.79
N VAL A 629 -26.35 10.94 -1.74
CA VAL A 629 -26.54 11.33 -0.34
C VAL A 629 -25.19 11.48 0.36
N GLN A 630 -25.10 12.45 1.25
CA GLN A 630 -23.89 12.72 2.04
C GLN A 630 -24.25 13.32 3.41
N PRO A 631 -23.51 13.04 4.49
CA PRO A 631 -23.76 13.67 5.77
C PRO A 631 -23.30 15.14 5.78
N MET A 632 -23.94 15.96 6.61
CA MET A 632 -23.56 17.36 6.83
C MET A 632 -22.41 17.47 7.83
N VAL A 633 -21.41 18.29 7.50
CA VAL A 633 -20.29 18.58 8.41
C VAL A 633 -20.68 19.68 9.39
N LYS A 634 -20.72 19.37 10.69
CA LYS A 634 -21.16 20.30 11.73
C LYS A 634 -20.16 21.44 11.93
N GLY A 635 -20.65 22.68 11.88
CA GLY A 635 -19.89 23.88 12.22
C GLY A 635 -18.79 24.29 11.23
N ALA A 636 -18.61 23.56 10.13
CA ALA A 636 -17.67 23.92 9.09
C ALA A 636 -18.21 25.08 8.22
N LYS A 637 -17.31 25.88 7.64
CA LYS A 637 -17.63 27.05 6.81
C LYS A 637 -16.83 27.01 5.52
N PRO A 638 -17.32 27.60 4.42
CA PRO A 638 -16.50 27.86 3.23
C PRO A 638 -15.12 28.45 3.55
N LEU A 639 -14.10 28.06 2.79
CA LEU A 639 -12.79 28.68 2.86
C LEU A 639 -12.92 30.17 2.51
N SER A 640 -12.20 31.03 3.24
CA SER A 640 -12.17 32.46 2.95
C SER A 640 -11.73 32.71 1.50
N GLY A 641 -12.44 33.58 0.79
CA GLY A 641 -12.03 34.04 -0.55
C GLY A 641 -10.79 34.93 -0.54
N ASP A 642 -10.39 35.46 0.62
CA ASP A 642 -9.16 36.25 0.76
C ASP A 642 -7.93 35.35 0.93
N VAL A 643 -7.14 35.22 -0.13
CA VAL A 643 -5.91 34.42 -0.17
C VAL A 643 -4.85 34.88 0.85
N LYS A 644 -4.89 36.13 1.33
CA LYS A 644 -3.96 36.64 2.36
C LYS A 644 -4.29 36.11 3.75
N SER A 645 -5.48 35.52 3.93
CA SER A 645 -5.88 34.88 5.18
C SER A 645 -5.46 33.41 5.27
N TRP A 646 -4.94 32.82 4.19
CA TRP A 646 -4.60 31.40 4.14
C TRP A 646 -3.28 31.11 4.84
N SER A 647 -3.30 30.11 5.72
CA SER A 647 -2.10 29.60 6.39
C SER A 647 -1.29 28.69 5.48
N GLN A 648 -0.04 28.37 5.86
CA GLN A 648 0.78 27.42 5.11
C GLN A 648 0.08 26.06 4.95
N ALA A 649 -0.57 25.60 6.01
CA ALA A 649 -1.20 24.29 6.00
C ALA A 649 -2.54 24.28 5.24
N ASP A 650 -3.25 25.42 5.13
CA ASP A 650 -4.34 25.59 4.16
C ASP A 650 -3.82 25.40 2.73
N VAL A 651 -2.71 26.07 2.39
CA VAL A 651 -2.09 25.98 1.06
C VAL A 651 -1.58 24.57 0.76
N ASP A 652 -0.95 23.88 1.72
CA ASP A 652 -0.52 22.50 1.51
C ASP A 652 -1.71 21.53 1.35
N ALA A 653 -2.81 21.79 2.06
CA ALA A 653 -4.04 21.01 1.89
C ALA A 653 -4.63 21.22 0.49
N LEU A 654 -4.62 22.44 -0.04
CA LEU A 654 -5.04 22.72 -1.41
C LEU A 654 -4.12 22.03 -2.44
N VAL A 655 -2.81 21.95 -2.20
CA VAL A 655 -1.89 21.19 -3.03
C VAL A 655 -2.25 19.69 -3.03
N ARG A 656 -2.52 19.11 -1.86
CA ARG A 656 -2.99 17.72 -1.73
C ARG A 656 -4.30 17.48 -2.48
N THR A 657 -5.29 18.36 -2.28
CA THR A 657 -6.58 18.30 -2.98
C THR A 657 -6.41 18.38 -4.49
N HIS A 658 -5.48 19.22 -4.99
CA HIS A 658 -5.23 19.34 -6.43
C HIS A 658 -4.77 18.02 -7.06
N VAL A 659 -3.94 17.23 -6.37
CA VAL A 659 -3.47 15.93 -6.88
C VAL A 659 -4.65 14.99 -7.09
N ALA A 660 -5.53 14.85 -6.09
CA ALA A 660 -6.72 14.01 -6.22
C ALA A 660 -7.72 14.57 -7.25
N ALA A 661 -7.97 15.88 -7.24
CA ALA A 661 -8.83 16.54 -8.23
C ALA A 661 -8.33 16.30 -9.66
N TRP A 662 -7.01 16.33 -9.87
CA TRP A 662 -6.41 16.03 -11.16
C TRP A 662 -6.69 14.60 -11.63
N VAL A 663 -6.51 13.57 -10.81
CA VAL A 663 -6.78 12.18 -11.29
C VAL A 663 -8.26 11.94 -11.61
N MET A 664 -9.15 12.77 -11.07
CA MET A 664 -10.59 12.75 -11.34
C MET A 664 -11.02 13.70 -12.46
N GLY A 665 -10.12 14.54 -12.98
CA GLY A 665 -10.48 15.63 -13.90
C GLY A 665 -11.54 16.58 -13.34
N ASP A 666 -11.53 16.79 -12.03
CA ASP A 666 -12.39 17.77 -11.35
C ASP A 666 -11.68 19.12 -11.28
N HIS A 667 -12.34 20.15 -11.82
CA HIS A 667 -11.83 21.52 -11.91
C HIS A 667 -12.75 22.53 -11.20
N ASP A 668 -13.69 22.06 -10.38
CA ASP A 668 -14.72 22.90 -9.75
C ASP A 668 -14.49 23.16 -8.25
N GLY A 669 -13.34 22.77 -7.70
CA GLY A 669 -12.98 22.95 -6.29
C GLY A 669 -12.71 24.41 -5.89
N HIS A 670 -13.63 25.34 -6.14
CA HIS A 670 -13.53 26.74 -5.69
C HIS A 670 -13.69 26.86 -4.16
N VAL A 671 -13.45 28.05 -3.61
CA VAL A 671 -13.37 28.27 -2.16
C VAL A 671 -14.65 27.90 -1.39
N ASP A 672 -15.81 27.92 -2.03
CA ASP A 672 -17.08 27.49 -1.40
C ASP A 672 -17.24 25.97 -1.38
N ASN A 673 -16.52 25.26 -2.26
CA ASN A 673 -16.46 23.81 -2.32
C ASN A 673 -15.32 23.23 -1.45
N ILE A 674 -14.65 24.08 -0.67
CA ILE A 674 -13.66 23.68 0.33
C ILE A 674 -14.15 24.16 1.71
N LEU A 675 -14.56 23.23 2.55
CA LEU A 675 -14.98 23.54 3.91
C LEU A 675 -13.77 23.62 4.85
N LYS A 676 -13.71 24.67 5.65
CA LYS A 676 -12.83 24.80 6.80
C LYS A 676 -13.59 24.43 8.06
N THR A 677 -13.11 23.39 8.73
CA THR A 677 -13.63 22.92 10.02
C THR A 677 -13.34 23.93 11.14
N PRO A 678 -14.07 23.90 12.27
CA PRO A 678 -13.78 24.75 13.43
C PRO A 678 -12.35 24.62 13.96
N SER A 679 -11.75 23.44 13.79
CA SER A 679 -10.38 23.12 14.17
C SER A 679 -9.33 23.53 13.11
N GLY A 680 -9.77 24.05 11.97
CA GLY A 680 -8.91 24.65 10.94
C GLY A 680 -8.46 23.71 9.83
N GLY A 681 -8.88 22.45 9.81
CA GLY A 681 -8.63 21.52 8.71
C GLY A 681 -9.58 21.74 7.52
N LEU A 682 -9.10 21.45 6.29
CA LEU A 682 -9.86 21.63 5.05
C LEU A 682 -10.45 20.30 4.54
N ILE A 683 -11.69 20.35 4.05
CA ILE A 683 -12.47 19.22 3.54
C ILE A 683 -13.02 19.61 2.16
N PRO A 684 -12.64 18.95 1.05
CA PRO A 684 -13.29 19.14 -0.23
C PRO A 684 -14.70 18.56 -0.20
N ILE A 685 -15.63 19.27 -0.82
CA ILE A 685 -17.02 18.87 -1.01
C ILE A 685 -17.46 19.15 -2.44
N ASP A 686 -18.65 18.66 -2.80
CA ASP A 686 -19.32 19.00 -4.07
C ASP A 686 -18.51 18.64 -5.33
N ALA A 687 -17.98 17.40 -5.36
CA ALA A 687 -17.26 16.84 -6.51
C ALA A 687 -18.20 16.41 -7.66
N GLY A 688 -19.35 17.09 -7.83
CA GLY A 688 -20.35 16.77 -8.86
C GLY A 688 -19.87 17.02 -10.29
N GLN A 689 -18.74 17.71 -10.47
CA GLN A 689 -18.06 17.88 -11.76
C GLN A 689 -16.90 16.91 -11.98
N ALA A 690 -16.70 15.93 -11.10
CA ALA A 690 -15.73 14.86 -11.33
C ALA A 690 -15.95 14.22 -12.71
N PHE A 691 -14.83 14.02 -13.41
CA PHE A 691 -14.74 13.47 -14.76
C PHE A 691 -15.41 14.31 -15.86
N LYS A 692 -15.92 15.51 -15.59
CA LYS A 692 -16.61 16.32 -16.61
C LYS A 692 -15.72 16.63 -17.83
N TYR A 693 -14.44 16.92 -17.59
CA TYR A 693 -13.47 17.30 -18.63
C TYR A 693 -12.48 16.17 -18.96
N TYR A 694 -12.75 14.94 -18.51
CA TYR A 694 -11.81 13.83 -18.56
C TYR A 694 -11.34 13.53 -20.00
N GLY A 695 -10.02 13.54 -20.20
CA GLY A 695 -9.37 13.33 -21.50
C GLY A 695 -9.35 14.54 -22.43
N GLN A 696 -9.90 15.68 -22.00
CA GLN A 696 -9.81 16.98 -22.70
C GLN A 696 -9.05 18.03 -21.88
N ASP A 697 -8.84 17.74 -20.60
CA ASP A 697 -8.17 18.62 -19.68
C ASP A 697 -6.65 18.48 -19.72
N THR A 698 -5.97 19.49 -19.20
CA THR A 698 -4.51 19.54 -19.14
C THR A 698 -4.08 20.12 -17.80
N LEU A 699 -3.02 19.57 -17.20
CA LEU A 699 -2.48 20.08 -15.94
C LEU A 699 -1.70 21.36 -16.23
N SER A 700 -2.40 22.49 -16.25
CA SER A 700 -1.86 23.81 -16.61
C SER A 700 -2.57 24.92 -15.87
N LEU A 701 -1.87 26.00 -15.54
CA LEU A 701 -2.46 27.21 -14.96
C LEU A 701 -3.38 27.94 -15.95
N LYS A 702 -3.21 27.68 -17.25
CA LYS A 702 -4.02 28.27 -18.32
C LYS A 702 -5.31 27.50 -18.57
N TYR A 703 -5.40 26.26 -18.08
CA TYR A 703 -6.62 25.47 -18.17
C TYR A 703 -7.54 25.83 -17.00
N ALA A 704 -8.47 26.76 -17.24
CA ALA A 704 -9.48 27.21 -16.27
C ALA A 704 -10.87 27.11 -16.91
N PRO A 705 -11.43 25.89 -17.02
CA PRO A 705 -12.65 25.68 -17.81
C PRO A 705 -13.92 26.23 -17.14
N ASN A 706 -13.84 26.57 -15.85
CA ASN A 706 -14.93 27.12 -15.05
C ASN A 706 -14.74 28.64 -14.82
N PRO A 707 -15.83 29.43 -14.74
CA PRO A 707 -15.75 30.88 -14.56
C PRO A 707 -15.17 31.27 -13.20
N THR A 708 -15.37 30.44 -12.18
CA THR A 708 -14.78 30.61 -10.85
C THR A 708 -13.55 29.70 -10.75
N PRO A 709 -12.34 30.25 -10.56
CA PRO A 709 -11.14 29.43 -10.44
C PRO A 709 -11.18 28.54 -9.18
N ALA A 710 -10.64 27.33 -9.31
CA ALA A 710 -10.44 26.43 -8.19
C ALA A 710 -9.50 27.04 -7.14
N ALA A 711 -9.67 26.66 -5.87
CA ALA A 711 -8.93 27.23 -4.75
C ALA A 711 -7.41 26.98 -4.86
N TYR A 712 -7.00 25.79 -5.34
CA TYR A 712 -5.59 25.51 -5.63
C TYR A 712 -5.02 26.42 -6.73
N GLN A 713 -5.80 26.73 -7.77
CA GLN A 713 -5.37 27.62 -8.85
C GLN A 713 -5.22 29.06 -8.36
N LYS A 714 -6.12 29.51 -7.48
CA LYS A 714 -5.97 30.78 -6.77
C LYS A 714 -4.71 30.81 -5.91
N ALA A 715 -4.38 29.70 -5.23
CA ALA A 715 -3.15 29.59 -4.43
C ALA A 715 -1.91 29.76 -5.31
N TYR A 716 -1.87 29.09 -6.46
CA TYR A 716 -0.77 29.16 -7.42
C TYR A 716 -0.62 30.57 -8.02
N GLN A 717 -1.71 31.17 -8.49
CA GLN A 717 -1.70 32.54 -9.04
C GLN A 717 -1.27 33.57 -7.98
N ALA A 718 -1.74 33.42 -6.74
CA ALA A 718 -1.32 34.26 -5.62
C ALA A 718 0.15 34.07 -5.28
N ALA A 719 0.70 32.85 -5.40
CA ALA A 719 2.12 32.59 -5.19
C ALA A 719 2.99 33.29 -6.24
N LEU A 720 2.65 33.13 -7.53
CA LEU A 720 3.33 33.78 -8.66
C LEU A 720 3.27 35.30 -8.60
N SER A 721 2.16 35.84 -8.07
CA SER A 721 1.97 37.28 -7.93
C SER A 721 2.49 37.83 -6.58
N HIS A 722 3.07 37.00 -5.70
CA HIS A 722 3.47 37.35 -4.33
C HIS A 722 2.35 37.94 -3.43
N HIS A 723 1.13 37.45 -3.61
CA HIS A 723 -0.08 37.88 -2.88
C HIS A 723 -0.52 36.92 -1.76
N LEU A 724 0.18 35.79 -1.56
CA LEU A 724 -0.05 34.92 -0.40
C LEU A 724 0.33 35.62 0.92
N ALA A 725 -0.17 35.08 2.03
CA ALA A 725 0.20 35.53 3.37
C ALA A 725 1.74 35.50 3.58
N LYS A 726 2.26 36.40 4.42
CA LYS A 726 3.70 36.50 4.66
C LYS A 726 4.28 35.16 5.15
N GLY A 727 5.26 34.63 4.40
CA GLY A 727 5.95 33.37 4.72
C GLY A 727 5.25 32.10 4.21
N VAL A 728 4.04 32.22 3.64
CA VAL A 728 3.30 31.13 3.02
C VAL A 728 3.73 30.96 1.57
N ARG A 729 3.95 29.72 1.15
CA ARG A 729 4.46 29.36 -0.18
C ARG A 729 3.91 28.04 -0.67
N ILE A 730 3.92 27.81 -1.98
CA ILE A 730 3.60 26.51 -2.56
C ILE A 730 4.75 25.55 -2.23
N ARG A 731 4.42 24.38 -1.67
CA ARG A 731 5.38 23.32 -1.36
C ARG A 731 5.05 22.09 -2.20
N PRO A 732 5.82 21.80 -3.27
CA PRO A 732 5.64 20.58 -4.06
C PRO A 732 5.64 19.32 -3.18
N ALA A 733 6.42 19.33 -2.09
CA ALA A 733 6.50 18.22 -1.17
C ALA A 733 5.16 17.82 -0.51
N ALA A 734 4.19 18.75 -0.43
CA ALA A 734 2.86 18.44 0.07
C ALA A 734 2.08 17.45 -0.81
N ALA A 735 2.45 17.32 -2.09
CA ALA A 735 1.85 16.39 -3.03
C ALA A 735 2.29 14.92 -2.80
N HIS A 736 3.50 14.69 -2.29
CA HIS A 736 4.09 13.34 -2.16
C HIS A 736 3.18 12.31 -1.49
N PRO A 737 2.59 12.57 -0.30
CA PRO A 737 1.82 11.54 0.39
C PRO A 737 0.58 11.12 -0.39
N VAL A 738 -0.04 12.06 -1.10
CA VAL A 738 -1.23 11.79 -1.92
C VAL A 738 -0.86 11.02 -3.18
N ILE A 739 0.22 11.43 -3.87
CA ILE A 739 0.74 10.73 -5.04
C ILE A 739 1.09 9.29 -4.68
N LYS A 740 1.87 9.08 -3.59
CA LYS A 740 2.27 7.74 -3.13
C LYS A 740 1.06 6.85 -2.82
N LYS A 741 0.05 7.38 -2.12
CA LYS A 741 -1.18 6.63 -1.84
C LYS A 741 -1.93 6.25 -3.11
N ILE A 742 -2.14 7.19 -4.03
CA ILE A 742 -2.83 6.91 -5.29
C ILE A 742 -2.05 5.88 -6.13
N GLU A 743 -0.73 6.03 -6.25
CA GLU A 743 0.14 5.08 -6.98
C GLU A 743 0.12 3.67 -6.37
N SER A 744 0.03 3.57 -5.04
CA SER A 744 0.00 2.29 -4.33
C SER A 744 -1.28 1.47 -4.53
N ILE A 745 -2.36 2.08 -5.01
CA ILE A 745 -3.62 1.35 -5.29
C ILE A 745 -3.39 0.46 -6.52
N PRO A 746 -3.50 -0.88 -6.46
CA PRO A 746 -3.35 -1.73 -7.64
C PRO A 746 -4.27 -1.32 -8.79
N ASP A 747 -3.81 -1.42 -10.04
CA ASP A 747 -4.59 -0.99 -11.21
C ASP A 747 -5.97 -1.67 -11.28
N ALA A 748 -6.05 -2.95 -10.92
CA ALA A 748 -7.32 -3.68 -10.83
C ALA A 748 -8.27 -3.05 -9.80
N GLN A 749 -7.76 -2.66 -8.63
CA GLN A 749 -8.54 -1.98 -7.59
C GLN A 749 -8.95 -0.57 -8.03
N TRP A 750 -8.05 0.18 -8.69
CA TRP A 750 -8.35 1.50 -9.24
C TRP A 750 -9.46 1.44 -10.30
N ARG A 751 -9.40 0.46 -11.21
CA ARG A 751 -10.46 0.18 -12.18
C ARG A 751 -11.76 -0.22 -11.49
N ALA A 752 -11.71 -1.04 -10.44
CA ALA A 752 -12.89 -1.46 -9.69
C ALA A 752 -13.60 -0.27 -9.03
N MET A 753 -12.86 0.65 -8.41
CA MET A 753 -13.40 1.88 -7.81
C MET A 753 -14.16 2.76 -8.83
N LEU A 754 -13.72 2.74 -10.09
CA LEU A 754 -14.25 3.56 -11.17
C LEU A 754 -15.25 2.83 -12.08
N ARG A 755 -15.45 1.53 -11.88
CA ARG A 755 -16.22 0.67 -12.79
C ARG A 755 -17.65 1.17 -12.98
N SER A 756 -18.35 1.51 -11.90
CA SER A 756 -19.72 2.02 -12.00
C SER A 756 -19.78 3.37 -12.71
N THR A 757 -18.82 4.28 -12.47
CA THR A 757 -18.72 5.55 -13.19
C THR A 757 -18.56 5.31 -14.70
N ALA A 758 -17.67 4.40 -15.08
CA ALA A 758 -17.38 4.08 -16.47
C ALA A 758 -18.57 3.41 -17.19
N TYR A 759 -19.12 2.34 -16.62
CA TYR A 759 -20.16 1.56 -17.28
C TYR A 759 -21.51 2.28 -17.29
N GLU A 760 -21.94 2.88 -16.19
CA GLU A 760 -23.21 3.63 -16.15
C GLU A 760 -23.14 4.88 -17.03
N GLY A 761 -22.01 5.59 -17.02
CA GLY A 761 -21.82 6.76 -17.87
C GLY A 761 -21.81 6.42 -19.37
N ALA A 762 -21.09 5.36 -19.75
CA ALA A 762 -21.03 4.91 -21.14
C ALA A 762 -22.38 4.42 -21.66
N GLN A 763 -23.15 3.70 -20.84
CA GLN A 763 -24.51 3.26 -21.17
C GLN A 763 -25.46 4.43 -21.33
N ARG A 764 -25.34 5.47 -20.48
CA ARG A 764 -26.21 6.64 -20.60
C ARG A 764 -25.94 7.40 -21.91
N GLY A 765 -24.68 7.55 -22.29
CA GLY A 765 -24.30 8.23 -23.52
C GLY A 765 -24.49 9.75 -23.43
N THR A 766 -25.65 10.24 -23.88
CA THR A 766 -25.94 11.69 -23.92
C THR A 766 -26.17 12.25 -22.51
N GLY A 767 -25.55 13.41 -22.22
CA GLY A 767 -25.60 14.06 -20.90
C GLY A 767 -24.43 13.77 -19.96
N VAL A 768 -23.53 12.86 -20.33
CA VAL A 768 -22.26 12.59 -19.63
C VAL A 768 -21.09 13.12 -20.47
N HIS A 769 -20.38 14.11 -19.95
CA HIS A 769 -19.48 14.94 -20.77
C HIS A 769 -18.25 14.19 -21.31
N TRP A 770 -17.66 13.28 -20.54
CA TRP A 770 -16.46 12.54 -20.96
C TRP A 770 -16.74 11.46 -22.02
N VAL A 771 -17.99 11.03 -22.20
CA VAL A 771 -18.34 9.89 -23.09
C VAL A 771 -17.91 10.14 -24.54
N ALA A 772 -18.10 11.36 -25.04
CA ALA A 772 -17.71 11.68 -26.42
C ALA A 772 -16.19 11.56 -26.62
N THR A 773 -15.39 11.96 -25.63
CA THR A 773 -13.93 11.84 -25.67
C THR A 773 -13.50 10.38 -25.64
N MET A 774 -14.09 9.58 -24.74
CA MET A 774 -13.72 8.16 -24.63
C MET A 774 -14.21 7.33 -25.81
N ARG A 775 -15.32 7.73 -26.46
CA ARG A 775 -15.75 7.15 -27.74
C ARG A 775 -14.72 7.36 -28.84
N LYS A 776 -14.17 8.57 -28.98
CA LYS A 776 -13.09 8.88 -29.94
C LYS A 776 -11.85 8.05 -29.67
N ARG A 777 -11.47 7.95 -28.39
CA ARG A 777 -10.33 7.16 -27.96
C ARG A 777 -10.51 5.67 -28.29
N ALA A 778 -11.65 5.08 -27.95
CA ALA A 778 -11.98 3.70 -28.26
C ALA A 778 -12.04 3.44 -29.77
N ALA A 779 -12.60 4.35 -30.57
CA ALA A 779 -12.62 4.27 -32.03
C ALA A 779 -11.20 4.13 -32.60
N HIS A 780 -10.29 4.97 -32.12
CA HIS A 780 -8.88 4.92 -32.51
C HIS A 780 -8.19 3.62 -32.06
N GLN A 781 -8.35 3.22 -30.80
CA GLN A 781 -7.74 2.00 -30.24
C GLN A 781 -8.17 0.72 -30.97
N HIS A 782 -9.43 0.65 -31.40
CA HIS A 782 -9.99 -0.51 -32.10
C HIS A 782 -9.96 -0.38 -33.63
N THR A 783 -9.48 0.74 -34.18
CA THR A 783 -9.47 1.00 -35.62
C THR A 783 -10.85 0.85 -36.28
N ILE A 784 -11.90 1.39 -35.62
CA ILE A 784 -13.29 1.37 -36.09
C ILE A 784 -13.88 2.78 -36.11
N PRO A 785 -14.91 3.08 -36.92
CA PRO A 785 -15.59 4.38 -36.86
C PRO A 785 -16.27 4.62 -35.51
N GLU A 786 -16.35 5.88 -35.04
CA GLU A 786 -16.98 6.25 -33.76
C GLU A 786 -18.42 5.73 -33.60
N SER A 787 -19.15 5.62 -34.72
CA SER A 787 -20.52 5.10 -34.78
C SER A 787 -20.61 3.60 -34.48
N ALA A 788 -19.51 2.84 -34.64
CA ALA A 788 -19.43 1.42 -34.35
C ALA A 788 -18.93 1.10 -32.93
N VAL A 789 -18.49 2.12 -32.17
CA VAL A 789 -17.98 1.93 -30.81
C VAL A 789 -19.11 1.61 -29.84
N THR A 790 -18.99 0.48 -29.16
CA THR A 790 -19.95 0.00 -28.14
C THR A 790 -19.80 0.74 -26.81
N PRO A 791 -20.84 0.80 -25.96
CA PRO A 791 -20.73 1.32 -24.60
C PRO A 791 -19.65 0.64 -23.75
N ALA A 792 -19.45 -0.68 -23.91
CA ALA A 792 -18.40 -1.41 -23.20
C ALA A 792 -17.00 -0.90 -23.58
N GLN A 793 -16.74 -0.70 -24.87
CA GLN A 793 -15.45 -0.14 -25.34
C GLN A 793 -15.22 1.30 -24.85
N ILE A 794 -16.27 2.10 -24.71
CA ILE A 794 -16.19 3.45 -24.12
C ILE A 794 -15.83 3.38 -22.64
N ALA A 795 -16.45 2.46 -21.90
CA ALA A 795 -16.17 2.25 -20.49
C ALA A 795 -14.73 1.75 -20.28
N GLU A 796 -14.25 0.80 -21.08
CA GLU A 796 -12.86 0.33 -21.01
C GLU A 796 -11.87 1.45 -21.37
N ALA A 797 -12.15 2.26 -22.40
CA ALA A 797 -11.31 3.41 -22.73
C ALA A 797 -11.25 4.47 -21.59
N PHE A 798 -12.34 4.65 -20.85
CA PHE A 798 -12.35 5.49 -19.64
C PHE A 798 -11.43 4.89 -18.55
N LEU A 799 -11.54 3.59 -18.29
CA LEU A 799 -10.76 2.90 -17.26
C LEU A 799 -9.26 2.85 -17.62
N ASP A 800 -8.94 2.64 -18.90
CA ASP A 800 -7.57 2.69 -19.41
C ASP A 800 -6.98 4.09 -19.22
N HIS A 801 -7.73 5.13 -19.60
CA HIS A 801 -7.29 6.50 -19.38
C HIS A 801 -7.11 6.84 -17.90
N ALA A 802 -7.95 6.29 -17.01
CA ALA A 802 -7.81 6.49 -15.58
C ALA A 802 -6.54 5.84 -15.00
N VAL A 803 -6.17 4.67 -15.50
CA VAL A 803 -4.90 3.99 -15.15
C VAL A 803 -3.70 4.76 -15.70
N GLU A 804 -3.76 5.24 -16.95
CA GLU A 804 -2.71 6.09 -17.52
C GLU A 804 -2.46 7.35 -16.70
N ARG A 805 -3.54 8.05 -16.31
CA ARG A 805 -3.48 9.26 -15.47
C ARG A 805 -2.86 8.98 -14.10
N LYS A 806 -3.21 7.85 -13.49
CA LYS A 806 -2.63 7.39 -12.23
C LYS A 806 -1.14 7.10 -12.38
N ASN A 807 -0.75 6.35 -13.41
CA ASN A 807 0.63 5.86 -13.59
C ASN A 807 1.59 6.96 -14.06
N THR A 808 1.08 8.05 -14.64
CA THR A 808 1.86 9.24 -15.03
C THR A 808 1.77 10.38 -14.00
N LEU A 809 1.08 10.17 -12.88
CA LEU A 809 0.69 11.24 -11.94
C LEU A 809 1.89 12.01 -11.39
N ARG A 810 2.90 11.29 -10.91
CA ARG A 810 4.11 11.85 -10.31
C ARG A 810 4.91 12.70 -11.29
N GLU A 811 5.14 12.16 -12.48
CA GLU A 811 5.84 12.87 -13.54
C GLU A 811 5.08 14.13 -13.94
N THR A 812 3.78 14.01 -14.17
CA THR A 812 2.91 15.12 -14.56
C THR A 812 2.93 16.27 -13.54
N PHE A 813 2.88 15.95 -12.24
CA PHE A 813 2.97 16.98 -11.19
C PHE A 813 4.37 17.55 -11.01
N ALA A 814 5.42 16.75 -11.19
CA ALA A 814 6.79 17.25 -11.15
C ALA A 814 6.98 18.29 -12.26
N ASP A 815 6.56 17.95 -13.48
CA ASP A 815 6.65 18.82 -14.64
C ASP A 815 5.79 20.09 -14.50
N PHE A 816 4.59 19.97 -13.95
CA PHE A 816 3.74 21.13 -13.64
C PHE A 816 4.44 22.09 -12.66
N PHE A 817 4.98 21.58 -11.55
CA PHE A 817 5.64 22.42 -10.55
C PHE A 817 6.96 23.02 -11.05
N THR A 818 7.71 22.32 -11.89
CA THR A 818 8.96 22.86 -12.47
C THR A 818 8.69 23.84 -13.60
N SER A 819 7.72 23.56 -14.48
CA SER A 819 7.57 24.27 -15.76
C SER A 819 6.55 25.40 -15.71
N GLU A 820 5.47 25.24 -14.94
CA GLU A 820 4.42 26.28 -14.83
C GLU A 820 4.58 27.16 -13.58
N LEU A 821 5.16 26.64 -12.50
CA LEU A 821 5.41 27.40 -11.26
C LEU A 821 6.87 27.74 -11.00
N GLU A 822 7.81 27.23 -11.80
CA GLU A 822 9.25 27.50 -11.68
C GLU A 822 9.80 27.25 -10.26
N LEU A 823 9.27 26.23 -9.57
CA LEU A 823 9.63 25.95 -8.17
C LEU A 823 10.92 25.13 -8.09
N ALA A 824 11.95 25.72 -7.47
CA ALA A 824 13.22 25.05 -7.21
C ALA A 824 13.02 23.76 -6.38
N GLY A 825 13.67 22.67 -6.81
CA GLY A 825 13.59 21.37 -6.15
C GLY A 825 12.30 20.58 -6.42
N ALA A 826 11.37 21.09 -7.25
CA ALA A 826 10.16 20.35 -7.61
C ALA A 826 10.43 19.08 -8.43
N ALA A 827 11.54 19.04 -9.18
CA ALA A 827 11.99 17.85 -9.91
C ALA A 827 12.25 16.66 -8.98
N ALA A 828 12.54 16.90 -7.70
CA ALA A 828 12.72 15.85 -6.69
C ALA A 828 11.47 14.98 -6.52
N LEU A 829 10.28 15.49 -6.89
CA LEU A 829 9.02 14.74 -6.84
C LEU A 829 9.09 13.43 -7.67
N LYS A 830 9.93 13.38 -8.73
CA LYS A 830 10.10 12.22 -9.62
C LYS A 830 10.75 11.00 -8.96
N TYR A 831 11.52 11.18 -7.88
CA TYR A 831 12.41 10.14 -7.34
C TYR A 831 11.87 9.38 -6.13
N GLY A 832 10.56 9.44 -5.87
CA GLY A 832 9.98 8.79 -4.68
C GLY A 832 10.30 9.55 -3.38
N ALA A 833 9.68 9.13 -2.27
CA ALA A 833 9.97 9.62 -0.93
C ALA A 833 10.02 8.44 0.04
#